data_AF-A0A814DHL4-F1
#
_entry.id   AF-A0A814DHL4-F1
#
_cell.length_a   1.000
_cell.length_b   1.000
_cell.length_c   1.000
_cell.angle_alpha   90.00
_cell.angle_beta   90.00
_cell.angle_gamma   90.00
#
_symmetry.space_group_name_H-M   'P 1'
#
loop_
_entity.id
_entity.type
_entity.pdbx_description
1 polymer ?
#
loop_
_entity_poly.entity_id
_entity_poly.type
_entity_poly.pdbx_seq_one_letter_code
_entity_poly.pdbx_strand_id
1 'polypeptide(L)'
;MLELFLPVYLPPNLHNQGFKLWLPEVFGIWDSIYNDTVWELRLTILFSSVAWYNIGYINWEPWMSQIFTRILRGFSLPIGKLQISPHKYSYLMYSISRWIIAMIGNRNHAKNATEACQYLSMLRPELIVPPIIEKLFASIDNTNEPHRFTSIMTCLTRITRQLVRQTACYSQGQTYVLPLIMSVLPGIDLNDFKKTSVTLEFLNTIFMLITCVDCSSAIHIRKDLTDIEKEVCLSTAKFGDFINEFLDRIFRMIRILSTDMSDAAVIIDEANMEDTTLESKLTSIMANIVQQCSSKIFQIIREKITDFVTHSYWSAKVRKIVASLVQAIVLGDPVETLKYLLPKTCDSINKIMNDAEGHGLLTDHKGDKELTWYLFLFSELVRARGDTLIIYRQMIILVFHRCIQIIHKGSYKAVASAAKHLLKSLTHIYMINTRWTGENIDGPYVDFLPIRVWGQPVDVDKFQVQFHIPGDDELDFVREFVETFIYIELDLLKETNSKLSNNERLRSLTIVHHIAMGCFRIVPRIGSPNVQNLVPTVVSYSSQSQAQYSMYSKEPKFRENLRLRLLIDIGKLLGQYFIDESFQTYSIDFVDILVANHSDDVASIKIAHKQFEMVEYGTFTEIDKQVALKLFELSINRYSEIRRQAQTELFSVLSRYRFSSQVIVDRITELLNASSEVDHDQIKVGYRCLSPRNVWFFSNPYLPRVVCNILSWRQQEMAMSFLCLLLQRYVPVPSSCIHTCIDLLVHDHIELRKYAIQSIAAICRLQKSPRIYVEKSLDEVLHETKKESSSVTMHDECHPGDRDDNLWVTIDCYKPPETQVEWEQTCFLDKTFHGYYTWPKMIKYSMNKRARYTQNDMPEQVAIIYNRFMDKNFLIQSTKLMISDEHTDEINPETLRHWNKCFKCTMEHEDPRRMYRLIDFMRTLINNRISSNTFNEISRWSLIQTLRMFQWRIPSIWCTIHEYARELLDHSFKPVREHIANVLSMSFSFNIRLFNGKSTRHPSINQCMDVICERLHQAIEIYEKTPLVSVYGQFVEIDPEASKALNLIETGRDFILVAEKI
;
A
#
# COMPACT_ATOMS: atom_id res chain seq x y z
N MET A 1 12.61 -17.54 11.48
CA MET A 1 13.28 -17.50 12.80
C MET A 1 14.70 -16.97 12.65
N LEU A 2 15.60 -17.65 11.93
CA LEU A 2 16.99 -17.19 11.74
C LEU A 2 17.05 -15.75 11.17
N GLU A 3 16.33 -15.48 10.08
CA GLU A 3 16.23 -14.12 9.49
C GLU A 3 15.83 -13.03 10.51
N LEU A 4 14.97 -13.34 11.48
CA LEU A 4 14.35 -12.33 12.36
C LEU A 4 15.12 -12.09 13.66
N PHE A 5 15.71 -13.13 14.23
CA PHE A 5 16.23 -13.10 15.61
C PHE A 5 17.76 -13.18 15.70
N LEU A 6 18.41 -13.59 14.61
CA LEU A 6 19.81 -13.91 14.66
C LEU A 6 20.64 -12.62 14.54
N PRO A 7 21.56 -12.34 15.48
CA PRO A 7 22.20 -11.04 15.56
C PRO A 7 23.18 -10.84 14.40
N VAL A 8 22.79 -9.97 13.47
CA VAL A 8 23.60 -9.61 12.29
C VAL A 8 24.45 -8.36 12.48
N TYR A 9 24.16 -7.55 13.51
CA TYR A 9 24.88 -6.32 13.81
C TYR A 9 25.35 -6.36 15.27
N LEU A 10 26.65 -6.61 15.43
CA LEU A 10 27.34 -6.61 16.72
C LEU A 10 28.62 -5.79 16.56
N PRO A 11 29.14 -5.18 17.65
CA PRO A 11 30.43 -4.51 17.59
C PRO A 11 31.54 -5.51 17.25
N PRO A 12 32.66 -5.07 16.61
CA PRO A 12 33.75 -5.95 16.17
C PRO A 12 34.29 -6.90 17.25
N ASN A 13 34.36 -6.43 18.49
CA ASN A 13 34.83 -7.21 19.64
C ASN A 13 33.99 -8.46 19.93
N LEU A 14 32.72 -8.48 19.50
CA LEU A 14 31.76 -9.56 19.72
C LEU A 14 31.46 -10.38 18.46
N HIS A 15 32.17 -10.16 17.35
CA HIS A 15 31.93 -10.91 16.10
C HIS A 15 32.08 -12.44 16.27
N ASN A 16 32.93 -12.89 17.21
CA ASN A 16 33.10 -14.31 17.55
C ASN A 16 31.83 -14.92 18.17
N GLN A 17 30.99 -14.11 18.83
CA GLN A 17 29.69 -14.52 19.39
C GLN A 17 28.52 -14.22 18.41
N GLY A 18 28.82 -13.57 17.29
CA GLY A 18 27.90 -13.15 16.26
C GLY A 18 28.01 -14.00 15.00
N PHE A 19 28.17 -13.35 13.84
CA PHE A 19 28.19 -14.02 12.54
C PHE A 19 29.26 -15.10 12.38
N LYS A 20 30.41 -15.01 13.05
CA LYS A 20 31.46 -16.03 12.91
C LYS A 20 31.05 -17.41 13.45
N LEU A 21 30.09 -17.46 14.37
CA LEU A 21 29.63 -18.72 14.98
C LEU A 21 28.83 -19.59 13.99
N TRP A 22 28.00 -18.97 13.17
CA TRP A 22 26.98 -19.66 12.38
C TRP A 22 27.07 -19.40 10.87
N LEU A 23 27.74 -18.33 10.43
CA LEU A 23 27.80 -17.98 9.00
C LEU A 23 28.45 -19.09 8.15
N PRO A 24 29.58 -19.72 8.55
CA PRO A 24 30.15 -20.81 7.78
C PRO A 24 29.23 -22.04 7.69
N GLU A 25 28.54 -22.40 8.78
CA GLU A 25 27.54 -23.48 8.84
C GLU A 25 26.39 -23.21 7.85
N VAL A 26 25.70 -22.07 8.03
CA VAL A 26 24.50 -21.74 7.26
C VAL A 26 24.85 -21.50 5.79
N PHE A 27 26.01 -20.91 5.49
CA PHE A 27 26.48 -20.75 4.12
C PHE A 27 26.85 -22.08 3.47
N GLY A 28 27.50 -22.99 4.21
CA GLY A 28 27.79 -24.34 3.74
C GLY A 28 26.53 -25.15 3.42
N ILE A 29 25.48 -25.04 4.26
CA ILE A 29 24.17 -25.64 3.99
C ILE A 29 23.54 -25.03 2.73
N TRP A 30 23.60 -23.70 2.60
CA TRP A 30 23.12 -23.03 1.40
C TRP A 30 23.86 -23.49 0.15
N ASP A 31 25.18 -23.65 0.20
CA ASP A 31 26.00 -24.12 -0.93
C ASP A 31 25.71 -25.60 -1.29
N SER A 32 25.40 -26.42 -0.30
CA SER A 32 25.13 -27.86 -0.47
C SER A 32 23.80 -28.14 -1.19
N ILE A 33 22.82 -27.24 -1.09
CA ILE A 33 21.48 -27.45 -1.64
C ILE A 33 21.26 -26.52 -2.83
N TYR A 34 20.76 -27.09 -3.92
CA TYR A 34 20.38 -26.39 -5.14
C TYR A 34 18.85 -26.51 -5.29
N ASN A 35 18.20 -25.48 -5.83
CA ASN A 35 16.83 -25.53 -6.37
C ASN A 35 15.61 -25.46 -5.41
N ASP A 36 15.75 -25.11 -4.12
CA ASP A 36 14.59 -24.88 -3.22
C ASP A 36 14.25 -23.40 -3.02
N THR A 37 13.14 -22.98 -3.63
CA THR A 37 12.72 -21.57 -3.71
C THR A 37 12.28 -20.93 -2.37
N VAL A 38 11.87 -21.69 -1.35
CA VAL A 38 11.14 -21.09 -0.20
C VAL A 38 12.07 -20.59 0.91
N TRP A 39 13.03 -21.40 1.35
CA TRP A 39 13.96 -21.01 2.41
C TRP A 39 15.21 -20.29 1.89
N GLU A 40 15.61 -20.53 0.63
CA GLU A 40 16.72 -19.84 -0.03
C GLU A 40 16.47 -18.32 -0.11
N LEU A 41 15.23 -17.91 -0.40
CA LEU A 41 14.83 -16.49 -0.35
C LEU A 41 15.10 -15.88 1.04
N ARG A 42 14.72 -16.59 2.11
CA ARG A 42 14.88 -16.13 3.49
C ARG A 42 16.34 -16.05 3.91
N LEU A 43 17.16 -17.02 3.49
CA LEU A 43 18.61 -16.97 3.71
C LEU A 43 19.30 -15.86 2.93
N THR A 44 18.88 -15.61 1.68
CA THR A 44 19.42 -14.48 0.89
C THR A 44 19.16 -13.15 1.59
N ILE A 45 17.99 -12.97 2.21
CA ILE A 45 17.70 -11.78 3.04
C ILE A 45 18.65 -11.71 4.25
N LEU A 46 18.86 -12.83 4.94
CA LEU A 46 19.79 -12.92 6.07
C LEU A 46 21.22 -12.56 5.64
N PHE A 47 21.77 -13.20 4.60
CA PHE A 47 23.11 -12.94 4.08
C PHE A 47 23.28 -11.49 3.61
N SER A 48 22.27 -10.93 2.92
CA SER A 48 22.29 -9.52 2.52
C SER A 48 22.38 -8.57 3.71
N SER A 49 21.70 -8.91 4.81
CA SER A 49 21.71 -8.11 6.03
C SER A 49 23.06 -8.22 6.75
N VAL A 50 23.60 -9.43 6.86
CA VAL A 50 24.93 -9.69 7.46
C VAL A 50 26.03 -8.97 6.69
N ALA A 51 26.02 -9.08 5.35
CA ALA A 51 27.00 -8.40 4.51
C ALA A 51 26.92 -6.89 4.71
N TRP A 52 25.71 -6.31 4.72
CA TRP A 52 25.51 -4.88 4.85
C TRP A 52 25.97 -4.29 6.18
N TYR A 53 25.75 -4.99 7.29
CA TYR A 53 26.13 -4.49 8.61
C TYR A 53 27.60 -4.75 8.96
N ASN A 54 28.27 -5.66 8.25
CA ASN A 54 29.66 -6.08 8.53
C ASN A 54 30.60 -5.86 7.33
N ILE A 55 30.43 -4.75 6.61
CA ILE A 55 31.26 -4.39 5.45
C ILE A 55 32.73 -4.31 5.87
N GLY A 56 33.61 -5.03 5.16
CA GLY A 56 35.05 -5.08 5.43
C GLY A 56 35.49 -6.10 6.49
N TYR A 57 34.56 -6.74 7.21
CA TYR A 57 34.89 -7.73 8.25
C TYR A 57 34.70 -9.20 7.82
N ILE A 58 34.00 -9.43 6.71
CA ILE A 58 33.77 -10.76 6.13
C ILE A 58 34.50 -10.83 4.80
N ASN A 59 35.35 -11.84 4.63
CA ASN A 59 35.93 -12.15 3.33
C ASN A 59 34.94 -12.98 2.51
N TRP A 60 34.26 -12.34 1.56
CA TRP A 60 33.32 -13.01 0.66
C TRP A 60 33.99 -13.65 -0.55
N GLU A 61 35.27 -13.36 -0.83
CA GLU A 61 36.00 -13.79 -2.03
C GLU A 61 35.87 -15.31 -2.34
N PRO A 62 35.98 -16.23 -1.36
CA PRO A 62 35.84 -17.66 -1.62
C PRO A 62 34.45 -18.06 -2.14
N TRP A 63 33.43 -17.27 -1.82
CA TRP A 63 32.02 -17.54 -2.12
C TRP A 63 31.48 -16.70 -3.29
N MET A 64 32.23 -15.72 -3.78
CA MET A 64 31.76 -14.76 -4.79
C MET A 64 31.24 -15.44 -6.07
N SER A 65 32.00 -16.38 -6.64
CA SER A 65 31.63 -17.07 -7.88
C SER A 65 30.29 -17.81 -7.76
N GLN A 66 30.08 -18.50 -6.63
CA GLN A 66 28.84 -19.21 -6.30
C GLN A 66 27.67 -18.23 -6.11
N ILE A 67 27.88 -17.14 -5.37
CA ILE A 67 26.86 -16.11 -5.13
C ILE A 67 26.38 -15.52 -6.45
N PHE A 68 27.29 -15.08 -7.32
CA PHE A 68 26.92 -14.49 -8.61
C PHE A 68 26.27 -15.50 -9.57
N THR A 69 26.73 -16.75 -9.59
CA THR A 69 26.12 -17.79 -10.41
C THR A 69 24.69 -18.10 -9.97
N ARG A 70 24.43 -18.17 -8.65
CA ARG A 70 23.09 -18.37 -8.10
C ARG A 70 22.18 -17.17 -8.34
N ILE A 71 22.68 -15.94 -8.19
CA ILE A 71 21.95 -14.71 -8.55
C ILE A 71 21.58 -14.71 -10.04
N LEU A 72 22.51 -15.09 -10.93
CA LEU A 72 22.28 -15.15 -12.37
C LEU A 72 21.20 -16.18 -12.73
N ARG A 73 21.27 -17.38 -12.14
CA ARG A 73 20.21 -18.40 -12.25
C ARG A 73 18.88 -17.88 -11.71
N GLY A 74 18.92 -17.10 -10.64
CA GLY A 74 17.78 -16.42 -10.04
C GLY A 74 17.01 -15.50 -10.96
N PHE A 75 17.69 -14.83 -11.91
CA PHE A 75 17.03 -14.00 -12.92
C PHE A 75 16.18 -14.81 -13.91
N SER A 76 16.34 -16.13 -13.95
CA SER A 76 15.57 -17.04 -14.83
C SER A 76 15.59 -16.57 -16.30
N LEU A 77 16.75 -16.08 -16.76
CA LEU A 77 16.89 -15.55 -18.13
C LEU A 77 16.72 -16.68 -19.15
N PRO A 78 15.99 -16.47 -20.27
CA PRO A 78 15.87 -17.46 -21.33
C PRO A 78 17.21 -17.57 -22.06
N ILE A 79 17.95 -18.66 -21.83
CA ILE A 79 19.23 -18.95 -22.49
C ILE A 79 19.02 -20.14 -23.43
N GLY A 80 19.32 -19.97 -24.73
CA GLY A 80 19.20 -21.02 -25.75
C GLY A 80 17.85 -21.07 -26.48
N LYS A 81 17.67 -22.07 -27.36
CA LYS A 81 16.42 -22.27 -28.13
C LYS A 81 15.38 -22.97 -27.25
N LEU A 82 14.26 -22.30 -26.95
CA LEU A 82 12.99 -22.86 -26.46
C LEU A 82 13.05 -23.74 -25.19
N GLN A 83 14.01 -23.55 -24.29
CA GLN A 83 13.96 -24.17 -22.96
C GLN A 83 13.15 -23.31 -21.99
N ILE A 84 11.86 -23.63 -21.82
CA ILE A 84 11.02 -23.02 -20.79
C ILE A 84 11.28 -23.78 -19.48
N SER A 85 12.05 -23.19 -18.56
CA SER A 85 12.10 -23.70 -17.19
C SER A 85 10.74 -23.41 -16.53
N PRO A 86 10.03 -24.42 -15.99
CA PRO A 86 8.77 -24.21 -15.27
C PRO A 86 8.98 -23.54 -13.90
N HIS A 87 10.23 -23.38 -13.46
CA HIS A 87 10.57 -22.88 -12.13
C HIS A 87 10.90 -21.39 -12.17
N LYS A 88 10.08 -20.58 -11.49
CA LYS A 88 10.38 -19.18 -11.20
C LYS A 88 11.21 -19.12 -9.92
N TYR A 89 12.50 -18.87 -10.04
CA TYR A 89 13.31 -18.49 -8.89
C TYR A 89 12.85 -17.10 -8.44
N SER A 90 12.38 -16.98 -7.19
CA SER A 90 11.95 -15.70 -6.63
C SER A 90 12.98 -15.24 -5.62
N TYR A 91 13.98 -14.50 -6.09
CA TYR A 91 14.86 -13.74 -5.22
C TYR A 91 14.36 -12.30 -5.08
N LEU A 92 14.45 -11.75 -3.87
CA LEU A 92 14.15 -10.34 -3.67
C LEU A 92 15.31 -9.48 -4.19
N MET A 93 15.08 -8.78 -5.31
CA MET A 93 16.09 -7.94 -5.95
C MET A 93 16.72 -6.91 -5.01
N TYR A 94 15.93 -6.37 -4.08
CA TYR A 94 16.45 -5.46 -3.06
C TYR A 94 17.55 -6.10 -2.20
N SER A 95 17.34 -7.33 -1.74
CA SER A 95 18.30 -8.07 -0.91
C SER A 95 19.56 -8.43 -1.70
N ILE A 96 19.40 -8.87 -2.95
CA ILE A 96 20.55 -9.15 -3.83
C ILE A 96 21.37 -7.89 -4.06
N SER A 97 20.75 -6.79 -4.47
CA SER A 97 21.45 -5.52 -4.71
C SER A 97 22.19 -5.06 -3.47
N ARG A 98 21.53 -5.12 -2.29
CA ARG A 98 22.14 -4.80 -1.00
C ARG A 98 23.34 -5.69 -0.69
N TRP A 99 23.26 -6.98 -0.99
CA TRP A 99 24.36 -7.93 -0.78
C TRP A 99 25.55 -7.64 -1.71
N ILE A 100 25.31 -7.47 -3.01
CA ILE A 100 26.34 -7.12 -4.00
C ILE A 100 27.03 -5.82 -3.62
N ILE A 101 26.26 -4.79 -3.28
CA ILE A 101 26.78 -3.50 -2.85
C ILE A 101 27.68 -3.64 -1.61
N ALA A 102 27.24 -4.41 -0.62
CA ALA A 102 28.01 -4.63 0.60
C ALA A 102 29.33 -5.35 0.34
N MET A 103 29.39 -6.22 -0.67
CA MET A 103 30.62 -6.91 -1.10
C MET A 103 31.58 -5.99 -1.88
N ILE A 104 31.04 -5.03 -2.67
CA ILE A 104 31.84 -4.12 -3.53
C ILE A 104 32.24 -2.82 -2.80
N GLY A 105 31.56 -2.46 -1.71
CA GLY A 105 31.98 -1.41 -0.79
C GLY A 105 31.45 0.01 -1.05
N ASN A 106 30.29 0.19 -1.70
CA ASN A 106 29.75 1.55 -1.92
C ASN A 106 28.23 1.70 -1.72
N ARG A 107 27.80 2.50 -0.75
CA ARG A 107 26.39 2.64 -0.33
C ARG A 107 25.58 3.40 -1.40
N ASN A 108 24.61 2.76 -2.07
CA ASN A 108 23.37 3.38 -2.60
C ASN A 108 22.44 2.35 -3.26
N HIS A 109 21.12 2.46 -3.05
CA HIS A 109 20.10 1.56 -3.61
C HIS A 109 19.36 2.21 -4.79
N ALA A 110 19.06 1.47 -5.85
CA ALA A 110 18.19 1.91 -6.94
C ALA A 110 17.02 0.93 -7.14
N LYS A 111 15.80 1.43 -7.36
CA LYS A 111 14.63 0.59 -7.69
C LYS A 111 14.18 0.75 -9.16
N ASN A 112 14.57 1.84 -9.82
CA ASN A 112 14.24 2.14 -11.23
C ASN A 112 15.48 2.64 -12.01
N ALA A 113 15.47 2.53 -13.34
CA ALA A 113 16.57 3.02 -14.19
C ALA A 113 16.80 4.54 -14.05
N THR A 114 15.73 5.33 -13.90
CA THR A 114 15.81 6.79 -13.67
C THR A 114 16.38 7.15 -12.30
N GLU A 115 16.01 6.41 -11.26
CA GLU A 115 16.60 6.54 -9.91
C GLU A 115 18.07 6.11 -9.91
N ALA A 116 18.41 5.02 -10.62
CA ALA A 116 19.79 4.59 -10.80
C ALA A 116 20.64 5.70 -11.44
N CYS A 117 20.15 6.31 -12.52
CA CYS A 117 20.81 7.46 -13.13
C CYS A 117 20.98 8.64 -12.16
N GLN A 118 20.00 8.90 -11.29
CA GLN A 118 20.11 9.93 -10.26
C GLN A 118 21.22 9.63 -9.24
N TYR A 119 21.32 8.40 -8.74
CA TYR A 119 22.38 8.03 -7.80
C TYR A 119 23.75 7.97 -8.47
N LEU A 120 23.83 7.45 -9.70
CA LEU A 120 25.06 7.42 -10.48
C LEU A 120 25.53 8.84 -10.82
N SER A 121 24.62 9.76 -11.14
CA SER A 121 24.97 11.17 -11.38
C SER A 121 25.38 11.91 -10.09
N MET A 122 24.88 11.51 -8.91
CA MET A 122 25.41 12.01 -7.63
C MET A 122 26.87 11.59 -7.40
N LEU A 123 27.25 10.39 -7.85
CA LEU A 123 28.61 9.87 -7.67
C LEU A 123 29.58 10.41 -8.73
N ARG A 124 29.21 10.32 -10.02
CA ARG A 124 30.04 10.71 -11.18
C ARG A 124 29.17 11.39 -12.24
N PRO A 125 28.85 12.69 -12.07
CA PRO A 125 28.00 13.41 -13.02
C PRO A 125 28.62 13.51 -14.42
N GLU A 126 29.95 13.59 -14.51
CA GLU A 126 30.69 13.73 -15.78
C GLU A 126 30.46 12.57 -16.77
N LEU A 127 30.16 11.36 -16.29
CA LEU A 127 29.93 10.19 -17.15
C LEU A 127 28.47 10.00 -17.55
N ILE A 128 27.53 10.58 -16.79
CA ILE A 128 26.09 10.32 -16.91
C ILE A 128 25.36 11.49 -17.55
N VAL A 129 25.69 12.73 -17.16
CA VAL A 129 24.96 13.93 -17.60
C VAL A 129 25.17 14.22 -19.09
N PRO A 130 26.41 14.26 -19.64
CA PRO A 130 26.61 14.59 -21.06
C PRO A 130 25.93 13.62 -22.04
N PRO A 131 26.03 12.28 -21.90
CA PRO A 131 25.36 11.36 -22.83
C PRO A 131 23.84 11.47 -22.83
N ILE A 132 23.23 11.88 -21.71
CA ILE A 132 21.78 12.09 -21.61
C ILE A 132 21.37 13.37 -22.34
N ILE A 133 22.16 14.44 -22.22
CA ILE A 133 21.93 15.71 -22.93
C ILE A 133 22.07 15.52 -24.44
N GLU A 134 23.12 14.82 -24.89
CA GLU A 134 23.33 14.53 -26.32
C GLU A 134 22.15 13.73 -26.92
N LYS A 135 21.68 12.72 -26.19
CA LYS A 135 20.49 11.95 -26.60
C LYS A 135 19.23 12.79 -26.60
N LEU A 136 19.10 13.77 -25.70
CA LEU A 136 17.95 14.66 -25.67
C LEU A 136 17.93 15.56 -26.91
N PHE A 137 19.04 16.24 -27.23
CA PHE A 137 19.11 17.08 -28.43
C PHE A 137 18.80 16.26 -29.70
N ALA A 138 19.37 15.05 -29.82
CA ALA A 138 19.03 14.14 -30.92
C ALA A 138 17.54 13.73 -30.95
N SER A 139 16.87 13.66 -29.78
CA SER A 139 15.44 13.32 -29.70
C SER A 139 14.50 14.51 -29.95
N ILE A 140 14.96 15.74 -29.75
CA ILE A 140 14.19 16.95 -30.07
C ILE A 140 14.03 17.08 -31.59
N ASP A 141 15.09 16.77 -32.33
CA ASP A 141 15.10 16.80 -33.79
C ASP A 141 14.37 15.60 -34.42
N ASN A 142 14.29 14.47 -33.71
CA ASN A 142 13.67 13.24 -34.20
C ASN A 142 12.18 13.15 -33.86
N THR A 143 11.33 13.41 -34.85
CA THR A 143 9.86 13.34 -34.72
C THR A 143 9.28 11.92 -34.72
N ASN A 144 10.06 10.91 -35.13
CA ASN A 144 9.55 9.55 -35.36
C ASN A 144 9.38 8.71 -34.07
N GLU A 145 10.00 9.11 -32.95
CA GLU A 145 10.03 8.31 -31.71
C GLU A 145 9.73 9.15 -30.45
N PRO A 146 8.47 9.61 -30.27
CA PRO A 146 8.09 10.53 -29.18
C PRO A 146 8.27 9.94 -27.77
N HIS A 147 8.23 8.61 -27.63
CA HIS A 147 8.46 7.91 -26.37
C HIS A 147 9.90 8.05 -25.85
N ARG A 148 10.89 8.29 -26.74
CA ARG A 148 12.27 8.54 -26.35
C ARG A 148 12.41 9.89 -25.66
N PHE A 149 11.79 10.92 -26.22
CA PHE A 149 11.76 12.27 -25.63
C PHE A 149 11.19 12.23 -24.21
N THR A 150 10.01 11.62 -24.01
CA THR A 150 9.37 11.56 -22.68
C THR A 150 10.20 10.78 -21.66
N SER A 151 10.84 9.68 -22.06
CA SER A 151 11.70 8.86 -21.20
C SER A 151 12.98 9.60 -20.79
N ILE A 152 13.65 10.25 -21.75
CA ILE A 152 14.87 11.02 -21.51
C ILE A 152 14.58 12.24 -20.63
N MET A 153 13.50 12.97 -20.93
CA MET A 153 13.09 14.12 -20.14
C MET A 153 12.76 13.74 -18.68
N THR A 154 12.09 12.61 -18.46
CA THR A 154 11.82 12.11 -17.11
C THR A 154 13.13 11.78 -16.35
N CYS A 155 14.12 11.21 -17.04
CA CYS A 155 15.45 10.97 -16.48
C CYS A 155 16.17 12.29 -16.16
N LEU A 156 16.11 13.24 -17.09
CA LEU A 156 16.73 14.56 -16.99
C LEU A 156 16.19 15.35 -15.79
N THR A 157 14.87 15.33 -15.57
CA THR A 157 14.20 15.93 -14.39
C THR A 157 14.82 15.44 -13.08
N ARG A 158 15.21 14.16 -12.99
CA ARG A 158 15.79 13.58 -11.77
C ARG A 158 17.26 13.95 -11.57
N ILE A 159 18.02 14.16 -12.64
CA ILE A 159 19.45 14.55 -12.61
C ILE A 159 19.65 16.08 -12.68
N THR A 160 18.56 16.86 -12.72
CA THR A 160 18.60 18.31 -12.92
C THR A 160 19.44 19.04 -11.87
N ARG A 161 19.44 18.58 -10.62
CA ARG A 161 20.27 19.19 -9.56
C ARG A 161 21.77 19.05 -9.84
N GLN A 162 22.19 17.91 -10.39
CA GLN A 162 23.57 17.60 -10.74
C GLN A 162 24.01 18.36 -12.00
N LEU A 163 23.07 18.61 -12.93
CA LEU A 163 23.29 19.49 -14.09
C LEU A 163 23.60 20.92 -13.65
N VAL A 164 22.82 21.43 -12.70
CA VAL A 164 22.82 22.84 -12.31
C VAL A 164 23.92 23.20 -11.29
N ARG A 165 24.38 22.23 -10.48
CA ARG A 165 25.37 22.47 -9.42
C ARG A 165 26.80 22.44 -9.97
N GLN A 166 27.59 23.46 -9.66
CA GLN A 166 29.05 23.41 -9.88
C GLN A 166 29.69 22.43 -8.89
N THR A 167 30.38 21.42 -9.42
CA THR A 167 31.22 20.51 -8.63
C THR A 167 32.64 20.50 -9.18
N ALA A 168 33.63 20.20 -8.33
CA ALA A 168 35.03 20.12 -8.76
C ALA A 168 35.25 19.13 -9.92
N CYS A 169 34.44 18.07 -10.01
CA CYS A 169 34.53 17.05 -11.04
C CYS A 169 33.71 17.38 -12.30
N TYR A 170 32.72 18.27 -12.22
CA TYR A 170 31.86 18.65 -13.35
C TYR A 170 31.37 20.08 -13.18
N SER A 171 32.02 21.00 -13.91
CA SER A 171 31.71 22.43 -13.93
C SER A 171 30.93 22.86 -15.17
N GLN A 172 31.01 22.09 -16.26
CA GLN A 172 30.38 22.40 -17.55
C GLN A 172 28.85 22.27 -17.54
N GLY A 173 28.25 21.63 -16.53
CA GLY A 173 26.79 21.39 -16.51
C GLY A 173 25.94 22.67 -16.64
N GLN A 174 26.40 23.77 -16.05
CA GLN A 174 25.65 25.03 -16.05
C GLN A 174 25.51 25.67 -17.43
N THR A 175 26.48 25.46 -18.34
CA THR A 175 26.43 26.06 -19.69
C THR A 175 25.28 25.50 -20.51
N TYR A 176 24.89 24.25 -20.26
CA TYR A 176 23.77 23.60 -20.95
C TYR A 176 22.39 24.07 -20.45
N VAL A 177 22.28 24.70 -19.27
CA VAL A 177 20.99 25.01 -18.64
C VAL A 177 20.12 25.90 -19.53
N LEU A 178 20.59 27.07 -19.96
CA LEU A 178 19.79 27.97 -20.80
C LEU A 178 19.50 27.42 -22.21
N PRO A 179 20.49 26.89 -22.96
CA PRO A 179 20.23 26.25 -24.25
C PRO A 179 19.15 25.15 -24.18
N LEU A 180 19.18 24.36 -23.11
CA LEU A 180 18.26 23.25 -22.87
C LEU A 180 16.84 23.72 -22.55
N ILE A 181 16.68 24.74 -21.69
CA ILE A 181 15.36 25.29 -21.37
C ILE A 181 14.73 25.92 -22.62
N MET A 182 15.52 26.59 -23.47
CA MET A 182 15.06 27.13 -24.76
C MET A 182 14.65 26.02 -25.74
N SER A 183 15.49 25.00 -25.93
CA SER A 183 15.22 23.93 -26.90
C SER A 183 14.05 23.02 -26.52
N VAL A 184 13.68 22.99 -25.25
CA VAL A 184 12.58 22.17 -24.73
C VAL A 184 11.22 22.87 -24.82
N LEU A 185 11.16 24.21 -25.01
CA LEU A 185 9.90 24.95 -25.20
C LEU A 185 8.98 24.36 -26.30
N PRO A 186 9.49 23.90 -27.46
CA PRO A 186 8.75 23.09 -28.43
C PRO A 186 7.96 21.91 -27.88
N GLY A 187 8.39 21.35 -26.74
CA GLY A 187 7.72 20.25 -26.05
C GLY A 187 6.40 20.61 -25.37
N ILE A 188 6.07 21.90 -25.23
CA ILE A 188 4.72 22.37 -24.86
C ILE A 188 3.85 22.31 -26.12
N ASP A 189 3.16 21.19 -26.29
CA ASP A 189 2.31 20.81 -27.41
C ASP A 189 0.92 20.38 -26.94
N LEU A 190 -0.13 21.05 -27.44
CA LEU A 190 -1.52 20.74 -27.11
C LEU A 190 -1.97 19.38 -27.66
N ASN A 191 -1.34 18.88 -28.72
CA ASN A 191 -1.70 17.61 -29.33
C ASN A 191 -1.16 16.40 -28.54
N ASP A 192 -0.13 16.60 -27.71
CA ASP A 192 0.47 15.56 -26.88
C ASP A 192 0.59 16.02 -25.41
N PHE A 193 -0.45 15.71 -24.64
CA PHE A 193 -0.49 16.03 -23.22
C PHE A 193 0.67 15.36 -22.44
N LYS A 194 1.13 14.17 -22.82
CA LYS A 194 2.23 13.49 -22.13
C LYS A 194 3.55 14.24 -22.34
N LYS A 195 3.82 14.68 -23.58
CA LYS A 195 4.99 15.50 -23.91
C LYS A 195 4.98 16.83 -23.14
N THR A 196 3.84 17.51 -23.13
CA THR A 196 3.65 18.76 -22.37
C THR A 196 3.82 18.56 -20.88
N SER A 197 3.20 17.52 -20.32
CA SER A 197 3.24 17.21 -18.89
C SER A 197 4.67 16.94 -18.39
N VAL A 198 5.48 16.17 -19.13
CA VAL A 198 6.87 15.89 -18.77
C VAL A 198 7.76 17.13 -18.96
N THR A 199 7.52 17.91 -20.02
CA THR A 199 8.23 19.18 -20.27
C THR A 199 8.00 20.18 -19.14
N LEU A 200 6.76 20.36 -18.70
CA LEU A 200 6.42 21.23 -17.58
C LEU A 200 7.01 20.72 -16.26
N GLU A 201 7.07 19.41 -16.04
CA GLU A 201 7.68 18.83 -14.83
C GLU A 201 9.19 19.10 -14.76
N PHE A 202 9.88 19.01 -15.89
CA PHE A 202 11.29 19.37 -16.02
C PHE A 202 11.51 20.87 -15.76
N LEU A 203 10.74 21.75 -16.42
CA LEU A 203 10.83 23.20 -16.21
C LEU A 203 10.57 23.56 -14.74
N ASN A 204 9.56 22.95 -14.11
CA ASN A 204 9.27 23.16 -12.69
C ASN A 204 10.45 22.79 -11.80
N THR A 205 11.11 21.68 -12.10
CA THR A 205 12.27 21.22 -11.33
C THR A 205 13.48 22.11 -11.53
N ILE A 206 13.73 22.59 -12.75
CA ILE A 206 14.80 23.57 -13.02
C ILE A 206 14.55 24.88 -12.28
N PHE A 207 13.36 25.48 -12.40
CA PHE A 207 13.06 26.76 -11.74
C PHE A 207 12.95 26.65 -10.22
N MET A 208 12.88 25.42 -9.69
CA MET A 208 13.08 25.15 -8.25
C MET A 208 14.57 25.11 -7.85
N LEU A 209 15.51 25.20 -8.80
CA LEU A 209 16.95 25.07 -8.56
C LEU A 209 17.78 26.27 -9.06
N ILE A 210 17.26 27.07 -10.00
CA ILE A 210 17.96 28.24 -10.59
C ILE A 210 17.28 29.57 -10.24
N THR A 211 18.09 30.61 -10.13
CA THR A 211 17.60 32.00 -9.99
C THR A 211 17.61 32.69 -11.35
N CYS A 212 16.49 33.25 -11.77
CA CYS A 212 16.33 33.96 -13.05
C CYS A 212 16.83 35.40 -12.90
N VAL A 213 18.13 35.61 -13.14
CA VAL A 213 18.80 36.91 -12.95
C VAL A 213 19.77 37.15 -14.10
N ASP A 214 19.70 38.32 -14.72
CA ASP A 214 20.68 38.76 -15.72
C ASP A 214 21.98 39.19 -15.04
N CYS A 215 22.95 38.27 -15.02
CA CYS A 215 24.28 38.45 -14.45
C CYS A 215 25.33 38.86 -15.50
N SER A 216 24.94 39.25 -16.71
CA SER A 216 25.86 39.56 -17.81
C SER A 216 26.84 40.69 -17.46
N SER A 217 26.41 41.69 -16.69
CA SER A 217 27.24 42.81 -16.27
C SER A 217 28.30 42.45 -15.21
N ALA A 218 28.21 41.27 -14.57
CA ALA A 218 29.16 40.83 -13.56
C ALA A 218 30.60 40.67 -14.10
N ILE A 219 30.75 40.43 -15.42
CA ILE A 219 32.04 40.24 -16.10
C ILE A 219 32.90 41.51 -16.04
N HIS A 220 32.26 42.68 -16.04
CA HIS A 220 32.97 43.96 -15.95
C HIS A 220 33.32 44.34 -14.51
N ILE A 221 32.63 43.74 -13.53
CA ILE A 221 32.72 44.11 -12.11
C ILE A 221 33.71 43.18 -11.38
N ARG A 222 33.61 41.87 -11.62
CA ARG A 222 34.36 40.83 -10.92
C ARG A 222 35.59 40.38 -11.71
N LYS A 223 36.70 40.14 -11.00
CA LYS A 223 37.95 39.60 -11.56
C LYS A 223 38.19 38.13 -11.21
N ASP A 224 37.37 37.53 -10.36
CA ASP A 224 37.49 36.15 -9.85
C ASP A 224 36.69 35.10 -10.65
N LEU A 225 36.20 35.47 -11.84
CA LEU A 225 35.34 34.59 -12.67
C LEU A 225 36.17 33.60 -13.49
N THR A 226 35.80 32.32 -13.43
CA THR A 226 36.30 31.28 -14.35
C THR A 226 35.74 31.46 -15.76
N ASP A 227 36.37 30.87 -16.77
CA ASP A 227 35.90 31.01 -18.17
C ASP A 227 34.50 30.42 -18.38
N ILE A 228 34.17 29.33 -17.67
CA ILE A 228 32.83 28.74 -17.66
C ILE A 228 31.82 29.69 -16.99
N GLU A 229 32.18 30.31 -15.86
CA GLU A 229 31.29 31.31 -15.21
C GLU A 229 31.05 32.52 -16.10
N LYS A 230 32.07 32.99 -16.85
CA LYS A 230 31.89 34.08 -17.83
C LYS A 230 30.89 33.67 -18.92
N GLU A 231 31.01 32.47 -19.47
CA GLU A 231 30.08 31.94 -20.47
C GLU A 231 28.64 31.85 -19.92
N VAL A 232 28.48 31.32 -18.71
CA VAL A 232 27.18 31.24 -18.04
C VAL A 232 26.61 32.63 -17.79
N CYS A 233 27.40 33.58 -17.27
CA CYS A 233 26.99 34.97 -17.08
C CYS A 233 26.53 35.62 -18.38
N LEU A 234 27.25 35.45 -19.50
CA LEU A 234 26.81 35.96 -20.80
C LEU A 234 25.49 35.32 -21.25
N SER A 235 25.34 34.01 -21.03
CA SER A 235 24.11 33.30 -21.40
C SER A 235 22.89 33.79 -20.62
N THR A 236 23.06 34.25 -19.36
CA THR A 236 21.95 34.73 -18.52
C THR A 236 21.19 35.93 -19.08
N ALA A 237 21.77 36.69 -20.01
CA ALA A 237 21.06 37.77 -20.71
C ALA A 237 19.79 37.26 -21.43
N LYS A 238 19.79 35.99 -21.87
CA LYS A 238 18.67 35.36 -22.58
C LYS A 238 17.49 34.97 -21.69
N PHE A 239 17.58 35.15 -20.36
CA PHE A 239 16.45 34.84 -19.47
C PHE A 239 15.21 35.68 -19.80
N GLY A 240 15.38 36.95 -20.17
CA GLY A 240 14.27 37.80 -20.59
C GLY A 240 13.56 37.26 -21.83
N ASP A 241 14.33 36.81 -22.82
CA ASP A 241 13.80 36.21 -24.06
C ASP A 241 13.05 34.91 -23.77
N PHE A 242 13.62 34.06 -22.92
CA PHE A 242 13.01 32.79 -22.52
C PHE A 242 11.64 33.02 -21.89
N ILE A 243 11.57 33.91 -20.90
CA ILE A 243 10.34 34.20 -20.16
C ILE A 243 9.29 34.75 -21.13
N ASN A 244 9.70 35.61 -22.07
CA ASN A 244 8.80 36.10 -23.10
C ASN A 244 8.22 34.98 -23.97
N GLU A 245 9.06 34.11 -24.52
CA GLU A 245 8.63 33.01 -25.39
C GLU A 245 7.77 31.99 -24.64
N PHE A 246 8.14 31.68 -23.39
CA PHE A 246 7.39 30.78 -22.51
C PHE A 246 5.98 31.32 -22.23
N LEU A 247 5.86 32.59 -21.84
CA LEU A 247 4.56 33.23 -21.61
C LEU A 247 3.73 33.30 -22.90
N ASP A 248 4.32 33.64 -24.04
CA ASP A 248 3.60 33.66 -25.32
C ASP A 248 3.06 32.28 -25.69
N ARG A 249 3.81 31.22 -25.39
CA ARG A 249 3.37 29.84 -25.62
C ARG A 249 2.24 29.44 -24.68
N ILE A 250 2.31 29.81 -23.40
CA ILE A 250 1.20 29.62 -22.45
C ILE A 250 -0.04 30.42 -22.90
N PHE A 251 0.11 31.68 -23.31
CA PHE A 251 -1.00 32.50 -23.77
C PHE A 251 -1.67 31.96 -25.03
N ARG A 252 -0.88 31.45 -25.99
CA ARG A 252 -1.41 30.72 -27.15
C ARG A 252 -2.20 29.49 -26.73
N MET A 253 -1.65 28.71 -25.79
CA MET A 253 -2.29 27.52 -25.26
C MET A 253 -3.65 27.84 -24.62
N ILE A 254 -3.68 28.88 -23.78
CA ILE A 254 -4.87 29.42 -23.12
C ILE A 254 -5.93 29.88 -24.14
N ARG A 255 -5.52 30.57 -25.21
CA ARG A 255 -6.42 31.02 -26.28
C ARG A 255 -7.07 29.83 -27.01
N ILE A 256 -6.30 28.81 -27.37
CA ILE A 256 -6.80 27.61 -28.07
C ILE A 256 -7.77 26.83 -27.18
N LEU A 257 -7.42 26.60 -25.91
CA LEU A 257 -8.30 25.95 -24.94
C LEU A 257 -9.60 26.73 -24.69
N SER A 258 -9.61 28.04 -24.95
CA SER A 258 -10.79 28.88 -24.83
C SER A 258 -11.72 28.81 -26.06
N THR A 259 -11.21 28.44 -27.24
CA THR A 259 -11.95 28.43 -28.51
C THR A 259 -12.67 27.10 -28.82
N ASP A 260 -12.27 25.97 -28.22
CA ASP A 260 -12.88 24.64 -28.44
C ASP A 260 -14.34 24.50 -27.92
N MET A 261 -14.98 25.61 -27.55
CA MET A 261 -16.38 25.65 -27.14
C MET A 261 -17.28 25.58 -28.39
N SER A 262 -17.63 24.36 -28.82
CA SER A 262 -18.90 24.17 -29.51
C SER A 262 -20.03 24.35 -28.48
N ASP A 263 -20.99 25.23 -28.79
CA ASP A 263 -22.08 25.68 -27.92
C ASP A 263 -23.04 24.56 -27.41
N ALA A 264 -22.74 23.29 -27.67
CA ALA A 264 -23.56 22.14 -27.29
C ALA A 264 -23.10 21.38 -26.02
N ALA A 265 -21.88 21.63 -25.50
CA ALA A 265 -21.33 20.88 -24.35
C ALA A 265 -21.48 21.61 -23.00
N VAL A 266 -22.57 22.36 -22.82
CA VAL A 266 -22.96 22.89 -21.51
C VAL A 266 -23.55 21.71 -20.73
N ILE A 267 -22.81 21.12 -19.77
CA ILE A 267 -23.32 20.50 -18.52
C ILE A 267 -22.22 19.81 -17.68
N ILE A 268 -21.03 19.49 -18.20
CA ILE A 268 -20.03 18.78 -17.38
C ILE A 268 -19.15 19.79 -16.62
N ASP A 269 -19.58 20.15 -15.41
CA ASP A 269 -18.83 20.90 -14.38
C ASP A 269 -17.67 20.07 -13.77
N GLU A 270 -17.44 18.82 -14.22
CA GLU A 270 -16.31 18.00 -13.80
C GLU A 270 -15.05 18.43 -14.56
N ALA A 271 -14.12 19.08 -13.85
CA ALA A 271 -12.81 19.40 -14.39
C ALA A 271 -12.11 18.10 -14.83
N ASN A 272 -11.73 18.01 -16.11
CA ASN A 272 -10.89 16.91 -16.57
C ASN A 272 -9.64 16.83 -15.69
N MET A 273 -9.27 15.62 -15.29
CA MET A 273 -8.07 15.39 -14.46
C MET A 273 -6.82 15.99 -15.12
N GLU A 274 -6.74 15.94 -16.45
CA GLU A 274 -5.65 16.52 -17.25
C GLU A 274 -5.59 18.05 -17.10
N ASP A 275 -6.72 18.76 -17.22
CA ASP A 275 -6.78 20.21 -17.06
C ASP A 275 -6.37 20.65 -15.64
N THR A 276 -6.81 19.90 -14.62
CA THR A 276 -6.45 20.17 -13.21
C THR A 276 -4.96 19.96 -12.95
N THR A 277 -4.35 18.93 -13.57
CA THR A 277 -2.92 18.69 -13.45
C THR A 277 -2.08 19.73 -14.20
N LEU A 278 -2.56 20.20 -15.35
CA LEU A 278 -1.92 21.29 -16.11
C LEU A 278 -1.94 22.59 -15.32
N GLU A 279 -3.09 22.95 -14.76
CA GLU A 279 -3.27 24.11 -13.87
C GLU A 279 -2.24 24.07 -12.73
N SER A 280 -2.23 22.98 -11.94
CA SER A 280 -1.32 22.83 -10.80
C SER A 280 0.16 22.94 -11.18
N LYS A 281 0.57 22.35 -12.32
CA LYS A 281 1.95 22.42 -12.82
C LYS A 281 2.32 23.85 -13.22
N LEU A 282 1.46 24.55 -13.97
CA LEU A 282 1.72 25.94 -14.39
C LEU A 282 1.79 26.88 -13.19
N THR A 283 0.89 26.74 -12.22
CA THR A 283 0.90 27.54 -10.98
C THR A 283 2.20 27.33 -10.22
N SER A 284 2.68 26.08 -10.12
CA SER A 284 3.95 25.74 -9.48
C SER A 284 5.15 26.39 -10.19
N ILE A 285 5.22 26.27 -11.52
CA ILE A 285 6.30 26.84 -12.33
C ILE A 285 6.32 28.37 -12.17
N MET A 286 5.17 29.02 -12.33
CA MET A 286 5.08 30.47 -12.24
C MET A 286 5.41 30.98 -10.83
N ALA A 287 4.94 30.31 -9.79
CA ALA A 287 5.31 30.65 -8.42
C ALA A 287 6.84 30.53 -8.21
N ASN A 288 7.46 29.45 -8.70
CA ASN A 288 8.91 29.26 -8.61
C ASN A 288 9.68 30.33 -9.40
N ILE A 289 9.29 30.63 -10.64
CA ILE A 289 9.94 31.68 -11.46
C ILE A 289 9.84 33.03 -10.77
N VAL A 290 8.64 33.43 -10.37
CA VAL A 290 8.38 34.75 -9.78
C VAL A 290 9.14 34.92 -8.46
N GLN A 291 9.19 33.89 -7.61
CA GLN A 291 9.91 33.95 -6.35
C GLN A 291 11.44 34.04 -6.55
N GLN A 292 11.97 33.46 -7.63
CA GLN A 292 13.41 33.30 -7.88
C GLN A 292 13.95 34.23 -8.98
N CYS A 293 13.20 35.26 -9.37
CA CYS A 293 13.62 36.22 -10.40
C CYS A 293 14.07 37.57 -9.83
N SER A 294 14.88 38.30 -10.62
CA SER A 294 15.25 39.69 -10.33
C SER A 294 14.07 40.65 -10.51
N SER A 295 14.13 41.81 -9.87
CA SER A 295 13.09 42.86 -10.02
C SER A 295 12.84 43.26 -11.49
N LYS A 296 13.89 43.29 -12.32
CA LYS A 296 13.79 43.58 -13.76
C LYS A 296 13.01 42.51 -14.53
N ILE A 297 13.32 41.24 -14.30
CA ILE A 297 12.61 40.13 -14.98
C ILE A 297 11.18 40.04 -14.47
N PHE A 298 10.97 40.24 -13.17
CA PHE A 298 9.64 40.32 -12.58
C PHE A 298 8.78 41.42 -13.22
N GLN A 299 9.35 42.60 -13.48
CA GLN A 299 8.65 43.69 -14.16
C GLN A 299 8.16 43.28 -15.56
N ILE A 300 8.99 42.59 -16.35
CA ILE A 300 8.60 42.06 -17.68
C ILE A 300 7.42 41.09 -17.56
N ILE A 301 7.50 40.14 -16.61
CA ILE A 301 6.42 39.16 -16.36
C ILE A 301 5.13 39.88 -15.98
N ARG A 302 5.23 40.85 -15.06
CA ARG A 302 4.09 41.63 -14.55
C ARG A 302 3.41 42.41 -15.66
N GLU A 303 4.15 43.17 -16.46
CA GLU A 303 3.60 43.96 -17.58
C GLU A 303 2.89 43.06 -18.58
N LYS A 304 3.54 41.96 -19.00
CA LYS A 304 2.98 41.07 -20.01
C LYS A 304 1.70 40.35 -19.57
N ILE A 305 1.64 39.87 -18.33
CA ILE A 305 0.42 39.22 -17.80
C ILE A 305 -0.67 40.27 -17.53
N THR A 306 -0.31 41.47 -17.08
CA THR A 306 -1.25 42.57 -16.88
C THR A 306 -1.92 42.99 -18.19
N ASP A 307 -1.14 43.12 -19.27
CA ASP A 307 -1.66 43.42 -20.61
C ASP A 307 -2.58 42.29 -21.12
N PHE A 308 -2.19 41.04 -20.89
CA PHE A 308 -2.99 39.87 -21.29
C PHE A 308 -4.35 39.80 -20.59
N VAL A 309 -4.40 40.12 -19.29
CA VAL A 309 -5.61 40.05 -18.46
C VAL A 309 -6.57 41.22 -18.71
N THR A 310 -6.04 42.40 -18.99
CA THR A 310 -6.85 43.63 -19.11
C THR A 310 -7.69 43.71 -20.38
N HIS A 311 -7.31 43.01 -21.45
CA HIS A 311 -7.93 43.14 -22.77
C HIS A 311 -8.94 42.03 -23.10
N SER A 312 -9.15 41.06 -22.21
CA SER A 312 -9.97 39.87 -22.50
C SER A 312 -10.63 39.26 -21.26
N TYR A 313 -11.84 38.71 -21.45
CA TYR A 313 -12.53 37.90 -20.44
C TYR A 313 -12.49 36.42 -20.84
N TRP A 314 -12.34 35.53 -19.85
CA TRP A 314 -12.05 34.11 -20.10
C TRP A 314 -13.19 33.17 -19.68
N SER A 315 -13.33 32.07 -20.43
CA SER A 315 -14.28 30.99 -20.17
C SER A 315 -13.98 30.23 -18.87
N ALA A 316 -14.96 29.48 -18.34
CA ALA A 316 -14.83 28.77 -17.07
C ALA A 316 -13.66 27.77 -17.02
N LYS A 317 -13.34 27.12 -18.14
CA LYS A 317 -12.25 26.13 -18.25
C LYS A 317 -10.87 26.77 -18.07
N VAL A 318 -10.66 27.93 -18.68
CA VAL A 318 -9.34 28.58 -18.78
C VAL A 318 -9.13 29.64 -17.68
N ARG A 319 -10.23 30.17 -17.13
CA ARG A 319 -10.22 31.19 -16.08
C ARG A 319 -9.35 30.82 -14.88
N LYS A 320 -9.39 29.56 -14.42
CA LYS A 320 -8.57 29.10 -13.28
C LYS A 320 -7.07 29.17 -13.55
N ILE A 321 -6.65 28.82 -14.77
CA ILE A 321 -5.26 28.89 -15.20
C ILE A 321 -4.79 30.35 -15.21
N VAL A 322 -5.55 31.25 -15.86
CA VAL A 322 -5.18 32.67 -15.93
C VAL A 322 -5.14 33.31 -14.54
N ALA A 323 -6.12 32.99 -13.69
CA ALA A 323 -6.14 33.53 -12.33
C ALA A 323 -4.98 33.00 -11.49
N SER A 324 -4.54 31.75 -11.69
CA SER A 324 -3.32 31.24 -11.08
C SER A 324 -2.06 31.96 -11.54
N LEU A 325 -2.00 32.41 -12.81
CA LEU A 325 -0.89 33.25 -13.30
C LEU A 325 -0.88 34.61 -12.58
N VAL A 326 -2.05 35.23 -12.41
CA VAL A 326 -2.21 36.48 -11.66
C VAL A 326 -1.80 36.29 -10.20
N GLN A 327 -2.24 35.20 -9.58
CA GLN A 327 -1.89 34.84 -8.22
C GLN A 327 -0.37 34.72 -8.02
N ALA A 328 0.35 34.16 -9.00
CA ALA A 328 1.80 34.06 -8.93
C ALA A 328 2.46 35.45 -8.86
N ILE A 329 1.98 36.44 -9.62
CA ILE A 329 2.52 37.80 -9.60
C ILE A 329 2.20 38.52 -8.28
N VAL A 330 0.98 38.33 -7.77
CA VAL A 330 0.55 38.86 -6.46
C VAL A 330 1.47 38.35 -5.35
N LEU A 331 1.86 37.07 -5.40
CA LEU A 331 2.81 36.49 -4.44
C LEU A 331 4.26 36.98 -4.61
N GLY A 332 4.63 37.46 -5.80
CA GLY A 332 5.97 38.00 -6.06
C GLY A 332 6.17 39.40 -5.50
N ASP A 333 5.31 40.33 -5.90
CA ASP A 333 5.28 41.69 -5.38
C ASP A 333 3.82 42.15 -5.21
N PRO A 334 3.24 42.00 -4.01
CA PRO A 334 1.86 42.38 -3.79
C PRO A 334 1.65 43.90 -3.84
N VAL A 335 2.66 44.72 -3.53
CA VAL A 335 2.46 46.17 -3.37
C VAL A 335 2.17 46.83 -4.72
N GLU A 336 3.07 46.63 -5.69
CA GLU A 336 2.92 47.26 -7.00
C GLU A 336 1.85 46.56 -7.86
N THR A 337 1.67 45.24 -7.70
CA THR A 337 0.67 44.49 -8.47
C THR A 337 -0.75 44.91 -8.08
N LEU A 338 -1.05 44.99 -6.78
CA LEU A 338 -2.36 45.41 -6.29
C LEU A 338 -2.67 46.86 -6.65
N LYS A 339 -1.67 47.75 -6.57
CA LYS A 339 -1.82 49.18 -6.90
C LYS A 339 -2.38 49.43 -8.30
N TYR A 340 -2.08 48.57 -9.26
CA TYR A 340 -2.57 48.70 -10.63
C TYR A 340 -3.82 47.86 -10.92
N LEU A 341 -3.80 46.57 -10.57
CA LEU A 341 -4.85 45.62 -10.98
C LEU A 341 -6.10 45.67 -10.09
N LEU A 342 -5.95 45.89 -8.78
CA LEU A 342 -7.07 45.83 -7.86
C LEU A 342 -8.06 46.99 -8.08
N PRO A 343 -7.62 48.27 -8.16
CA PRO A 343 -8.54 49.38 -8.47
C PRO A 343 -9.28 49.20 -9.79
N LYS A 344 -8.58 48.83 -10.87
CA LYS A 344 -9.18 48.60 -12.19
C LYS A 344 -10.24 47.49 -12.16
N THR A 345 -9.96 46.39 -11.44
CA THR A 345 -10.91 45.28 -11.33
C THR A 345 -12.15 45.72 -10.53
N CYS A 346 -11.97 46.43 -9.42
CA CYS A 346 -13.07 46.98 -8.64
C CYS A 346 -13.92 47.98 -9.44
N ASP A 347 -13.29 48.86 -10.22
CA ASP A 347 -13.99 49.84 -11.06
C ASP A 347 -14.78 49.16 -12.18
N SER A 348 -14.21 48.14 -12.84
CA SER A 348 -14.93 47.33 -13.84
C SER A 348 -16.13 46.60 -13.23
N ILE A 349 -15.97 45.99 -12.06
CA ILE A 349 -17.10 45.36 -11.33
C ILE A 349 -18.17 46.40 -11.02
N ASN A 350 -17.77 47.55 -10.47
CA ASN A 350 -18.71 48.62 -10.12
C ASN A 350 -19.44 49.19 -11.33
N LYS A 351 -18.76 49.34 -12.47
CA LYS A 351 -19.35 49.81 -13.72
C LYS A 351 -20.41 48.82 -14.23
N ILE A 352 -20.06 47.52 -14.30
CA ILE A 352 -20.98 46.47 -14.74
C ILE A 352 -22.21 46.40 -13.81
N MET A 353 -22.01 46.55 -12.49
CA MET A 353 -23.10 46.57 -11.52
C MET A 353 -23.98 47.83 -11.65
N ASN A 354 -23.39 49.01 -11.84
CA ASN A 354 -24.14 50.26 -12.04
C ASN A 354 -24.97 50.23 -13.35
N ASP A 355 -24.41 49.66 -14.42
CA ASP A 355 -25.11 49.49 -15.69
C ASP A 355 -26.28 48.49 -15.55
N ALA A 356 -26.18 47.51 -14.64
CA ALA A 356 -27.22 46.53 -14.34
C ALA A 356 -28.37 47.07 -13.46
N GLU A 357 -28.10 48.03 -12.56
CA GLU A 357 -29.12 48.66 -11.69
C GLU A 357 -30.22 49.38 -12.50
N GLY A 358 -29.93 49.83 -13.73
CA GLY A 358 -30.90 50.47 -14.62
C GLY A 358 -31.89 49.52 -15.32
N HIS A 359 -31.64 48.20 -15.32
CA HIS A 359 -32.39 47.22 -16.12
C HIS A 359 -33.03 46.07 -15.31
N GLY A 360 -33.10 46.17 -13.98
CA GLY A 360 -33.92 45.27 -13.15
C GLY A 360 -33.55 43.79 -13.25
N LEU A 361 -32.27 43.42 -13.10
CA LEU A 361 -31.81 42.03 -13.16
C LEU A 361 -31.11 41.61 -11.86
N LEU A 362 -31.93 41.32 -10.85
CA LEU A 362 -31.62 40.35 -9.79
C LEU A 362 -32.15 38.94 -10.14
N THR A 363 -32.73 38.74 -11.35
CA THR A 363 -33.43 37.51 -11.73
C THR A 363 -32.76 36.78 -12.90
N ASP A 364 -32.00 35.74 -12.57
CA ASP A 364 -31.73 34.46 -13.28
C ASP A 364 -31.52 34.37 -14.81
N HIS A 365 -31.36 35.47 -15.57
CA HIS A 365 -31.11 35.40 -17.01
C HIS A 365 -29.84 36.12 -17.44
N LYS A 366 -28.86 35.28 -17.83
CA LYS A 366 -27.52 35.58 -18.39
C LYS A 366 -26.58 36.29 -17.41
N GLY A 367 -26.02 35.51 -16.47
CA GLY A 367 -24.84 35.94 -15.74
C GLY A 367 -23.74 36.33 -16.73
N ASP A 368 -23.34 37.60 -16.69
CA ASP A 368 -22.28 38.10 -17.57
C ASP A 368 -21.03 37.24 -17.36
N LYS A 369 -20.60 36.56 -18.43
CA LYS A 369 -19.33 35.82 -18.46
C LYS A 369 -18.19 36.74 -18.04
N GLU A 370 -18.32 38.03 -18.36
CA GLU A 370 -17.46 39.14 -17.98
C GLU A 370 -17.50 39.45 -16.47
N LEU A 371 -18.68 39.64 -15.85
CA LEU A 371 -18.79 39.84 -14.40
C LEU A 371 -18.19 38.68 -13.62
N THR A 372 -18.50 37.45 -14.04
CA THR A 372 -17.99 36.24 -13.37
C THR A 372 -16.46 36.11 -13.51
N TRP A 373 -15.89 36.64 -14.60
CA TRP A 373 -14.44 36.72 -14.81
C TRP A 373 -13.80 37.72 -13.84
N TYR A 374 -14.30 38.96 -13.77
CA TYR A 374 -13.74 39.97 -12.88
C TYR A 374 -13.91 39.62 -11.39
N LEU A 375 -15.02 38.99 -11.00
CA LEU A 375 -15.21 38.49 -9.63
C LEU A 375 -14.21 37.39 -9.26
N PHE A 376 -13.89 36.51 -10.21
CA PHE A 376 -12.89 35.47 -9.99
C PHE A 376 -11.47 36.05 -9.95
N LEU A 377 -11.16 37.00 -10.85
CA LEU A 377 -9.92 37.76 -10.83
C LEU A 377 -9.74 38.48 -9.48
N PHE A 378 -10.79 39.13 -8.99
CA PHE A 378 -10.83 39.75 -7.67
C PHE A 378 -10.56 38.72 -6.56
N SER A 379 -11.16 37.53 -6.64
CA SER A 379 -10.94 36.47 -5.64
C SER A 379 -9.48 36.01 -5.51
N GLU A 380 -8.70 36.05 -6.60
CA GLU A 380 -7.27 35.76 -6.54
C GLU A 380 -6.46 37.00 -6.15
N LEU A 381 -6.78 38.19 -6.64
CA LEU A 381 -6.08 39.42 -6.23
C LEU A 381 -6.12 39.64 -4.71
N VAL A 382 -7.23 39.29 -4.07
CA VAL A 382 -7.40 39.43 -2.62
C VAL A 382 -6.63 38.35 -1.82
N ARG A 383 -6.12 37.31 -2.48
CA ARG A 383 -5.22 36.32 -1.87
C ARG A 383 -3.78 36.84 -1.83
N ALA A 384 -3.59 38.01 -1.24
CA ALA A 384 -2.30 38.69 -1.12
C ALA A 384 -1.81 38.69 0.34
N ARG A 385 -0.69 39.40 0.57
CA ARG A 385 -0.16 39.63 1.92
C ARG A 385 -1.13 40.53 2.70
N GLY A 386 -1.50 40.14 3.91
CA GLY A 386 -2.54 40.81 4.70
C GLY A 386 -2.27 42.32 4.88
N ASP A 387 -1.02 42.66 5.20
CA ASP A 387 -0.57 44.03 5.47
C ASP A 387 -0.81 44.98 4.29
N THR A 388 -0.64 44.48 3.06
CA THR A 388 -0.88 45.24 1.83
C THR A 388 -2.36 45.42 1.51
N LEU A 389 -3.22 44.49 1.94
CA LEU A 389 -4.66 44.53 1.67
C LEU A 389 -5.38 45.58 2.52
N ILE A 390 -4.83 45.94 3.69
CA ILE A 390 -5.41 46.95 4.60
C ILE A 390 -5.57 48.30 3.90
N ILE A 391 -4.64 48.67 3.01
CA ILE A 391 -4.67 49.93 2.25
C ILE A 391 -5.96 50.02 1.40
N TYR A 392 -6.47 48.88 0.91
CA TYR A 392 -7.64 48.80 0.04
C TYR A 392 -8.92 48.37 0.76
N ARG A 393 -8.93 48.34 2.10
CA ARG A 393 -10.04 47.93 2.99
C ARG A 393 -11.41 48.49 2.55
N GLN A 394 -11.50 49.80 2.28
CA GLN A 394 -12.74 50.45 1.86
C GLN A 394 -13.22 49.99 0.47
N MET A 395 -12.31 49.83 -0.50
CA MET A 395 -12.65 49.39 -1.86
C MET A 395 -13.16 47.95 -1.86
N ILE A 396 -12.50 47.08 -1.08
CA ILE A 396 -12.87 45.68 -0.93
C ILE A 396 -14.28 45.57 -0.33
N ILE A 397 -14.56 46.29 0.77
CA ILE A 397 -15.88 46.30 1.42
C ILE A 397 -16.99 46.77 0.45
N LEU A 398 -16.72 47.80 -0.35
CA LEU A 398 -17.69 48.32 -1.34
C LEU A 398 -18.07 47.26 -2.38
N VAL A 399 -17.10 46.50 -2.90
CA VAL A 399 -17.36 45.40 -3.85
C VAL A 399 -18.23 44.32 -3.21
N PHE A 400 -17.92 43.91 -1.97
CA PHE A 400 -18.73 42.91 -1.27
C PHE A 400 -20.17 43.39 -1.01
N HIS A 401 -20.38 44.64 -0.63
CA HIS A 401 -21.74 45.19 -0.45
C HIS A 401 -22.60 45.07 -1.71
N ARG A 402 -22.02 45.29 -2.89
CA ARG A 402 -22.74 45.23 -4.16
C ARG A 402 -22.94 43.80 -4.66
N CYS A 403 -21.97 42.91 -4.43
CA CYS A 403 -21.97 41.58 -5.04
C CYS A 403 -22.58 40.47 -4.17
N ILE A 404 -22.79 40.70 -2.86
CA ILE A 404 -23.27 39.65 -1.94
C ILE A 404 -24.68 39.15 -2.27
N GLN A 405 -25.52 40.00 -2.88
CA GLN A 405 -26.91 39.68 -3.20
C GLN A 405 -27.09 38.96 -4.56
N ILE A 406 -26.03 38.72 -5.33
CA ILE A 406 -26.10 38.08 -6.65
C ILE A 406 -26.58 36.62 -6.54
N ILE A 407 -27.58 36.23 -7.34
CA ILE A 407 -28.18 34.87 -7.30
C ILE A 407 -27.48 33.87 -8.24
N HIS A 408 -26.75 34.35 -9.26
CA HIS A 408 -26.08 33.48 -10.25
C HIS A 408 -24.99 32.58 -9.62
N LYS A 409 -25.12 31.25 -9.82
CA LYS A 409 -24.25 30.19 -9.25
C LYS A 409 -22.76 30.44 -9.39
N GLY A 410 -22.29 30.77 -10.60
CA GLY A 410 -20.87 31.01 -10.83
C GLY A 410 -20.34 32.27 -10.13
N SER A 411 -21.19 33.30 -10.04
CA SER A 411 -20.81 34.62 -9.52
C SER A 411 -20.78 34.65 -8.00
N TYR A 412 -21.82 34.14 -7.31
CA TYR A 412 -21.79 34.11 -5.85
C TYR A 412 -20.74 33.14 -5.31
N LYS A 413 -20.44 32.03 -6.02
CA LYS A 413 -19.34 31.14 -5.64
C LYS A 413 -17.99 31.85 -5.74
N ALA A 414 -17.79 32.70 -6.75
CA ALA A 414 -16.58 33.51 -6.86
C ALA A 414 -16.49 34.55 -5.73
N VAL A 415 -17.61 35.21 -5.38
CA VAL A 415 -17.68 36.14 -4.22
C VAL A 415 -17.39 35.40 -2.91
N ALA A 416 -17.98 34.24 -2.70
CA ALA A 416 -17.75 33.40 -1.53
C ALA A 416 -16.27 32.97 -1.44
N SER A 417 -15.68 32.54 -2.56
CA SER A 417 -14.25 32.22 -2.64
C SER A 417 -13.35 33.44 -2.36
N ALA A 418 -13.71 34.63 -2.85
CA ALA A 418 -13.01 35.87 -2.55
C ALA A 418 -13.03 36.17 -1.05
N ALA A 419 -14.19 35.99 -0.39
CA ALA A 419 -14.31 36.19 1.05
C ALA A 419 -13.47 35.17 1.83
N LYS A 420 -13.46 33.90 1.41
CA LYS A 420 -12.58 32.86 1.97
C LYS A 420 -11.11 33.26 1.84
N HIS A 421 -10.66 33.64 0.64
CA HIS A 421 -9.26 34.01 0.39
C HIS A 421 -8.84 35.24 1.18
N LEU A 422 -9.67 36.29 1.21
CA LEU A 422 -9.45 37.49 2.04
C LEU A 422 -9.20 37.13 3.49
N LEU A 423 -10.12 36.36 4.07
CA LEU A 423 -10.04 36.00 5.47
C LEU A 423 -8.86 35.06 5.72
N LYS A 424 -8.55 34.12 4.83
CA LYS A 424 -7.33 33.31 4.97
C LYS A 424 -6.07 34.17 4.96
N SER A 425 -5.98 35.14 4.05
CA SER A 425 -4.84 36.06 3.94
C SER A 425 -4.65 36.94 5.18
N LEU A 426 -5.73 37.32 5.87
CA LEU A 426 -5.69 38.14 7.08
C LEU A 426 -5.58 37.33 8.39
N THR A 427 -5.87 36.02 8.36
CA THR A 427 -5.97 35.21 9.59
C THR A 427 -4.92 34.11 9.71
N HIS A 428 -4.34 33.63 8.59
CA HIS A 428 -3.40 32.52 8.61
C HIS A 428 -1.96 33.03 8.74
N ILE A 429 -1.13 32.32 9.50
CA ILE A 429 0.33 32.50 9.47
C ILE A 429 0.89 31.86 8.20
N TYR A 430 1.62 32.62 7.38
CA TYR A 430 2.29 32.09 6.19
C TYR A 430 3.66 32.67 5.90
N MET A 431 4.46 31.99 5.07
CA MET A 431 5.80 32.45 4.69
C MET A 431 5.70 33.58 3.66
N ILE A 432 6.38 34.70 3.92
CA ILE A 432 6.43 35.87 3.03
C ILE A 432 7.44 35.63 1.90
N ASN A 433 8.66 35.22 2.26
CA ASN A 433 9.73 34.99 1.31
C ASN A 433 10.08 33.50 1.27
N THR A 434 10.08 32.94 0.07
CA THR A 434 10.41 31.54 -0.25
C THR A 434 11.68 31.42 -1.09
N ARG A 435 12.41 32.53 -1.28
CA ARG A 435 13.74 32.55 -1.88
C ARG A 435 14.70 31.65 -1.12
N TRP A 436 15.65 31.06 -1.85
CA TRP A 436 16.66 30.17 -1.25
C TRP A 436 17.79 30.92 -0.57
N THR A 437 17.93 32.21 -0.86
CA THR A 437 18.97 33.08 -0.29
C THR A 437 18.35 34.27 0.41
N GLY A 438 18.94 34.65 1.55
CA GLY A 438 18.66 35.92 2.22
C GLY A 438 19.44 37.11 1.63
N GLU A 439 20.38 36.84 0.72
CA GLU A 439 21.22 37.85 0.08
C GLU A 439 20.45 38.64 -1.00
N ASN A 440 20.85 39.89 -1.21
CA ASN A 440 20.21 40.74 -2.22
C ASN A 440 20.66 40.33 -3.64
N ILE A 441 19.75 39.70 -4.38
CA ILE A 441 19.95 39.22 -5.75
C ILE A 441 20.08 40.39 -6.75
N ASP A 442 19.48 41.54 -6.46
CA ASP A 442 19.52 42.75 -7.29
C ASP A 442 20.67 43.70 -6.90
N GLY A 443 21.49 43.32 -5.91
CA GLY A 443 22.63 44.11 -5.42
C GLY A 443 23.81 44.16 -6.41
N PRO A 444 24.84 44.98 -6.15
CA PRO A 444 26.05 44.98 -6.95
C PRO A 444 26.73 43.59 -6.87
N TYR A 445 27.07 42.99 -8.01
CA TYR A 445 27.66 41.64 -8.12
C TYR A 445 29.08 41.49 -7.51
N VAL A 446 29.51 42.44 -6.69
CA VAL A 446 30.83 42.50 -6.05
C VAL A 446 30.96 41.39 -5.00
N ASP A 447 30.01 41.32 -4.05
CA ASP A 447 30.09 40.39 -2.93
C ASP A 447 29.38 39.06 -3.24
N PHE A 448 28.25 39.13 -3.94
CA PHE A 448 27.39 37.98 -4.21
C PHE A 448 27.19 37.74 -5.71
N LEU A 449 27.28 36.47 -6.14
CA LEU A 449 27.04 36.05 -7.53
C LEU A 449 25.93 34.98 -7.57
N PRO A 450 24.74 35.30 -8.10
CA PRO A 450 23.58 34.39 -8.09
C PRO A 450 23.82 33.01 -8.72
N ILE A 451 24.61 32.92 -9.80
CA ILE A 451 24.87 31.66 -10.53
C ILE A 451 25.61 30.61 -9.69
N ARG A 452 26.34 31.01 -8.64
CA ARG A 452 27.06 30.09 -7.75
C ARG A 452 26.13 29.34 -6.80
N VAL A 453 24.95 29.90 -6.51
CA VAL A 453 23.98 29.31 -5.57
C VAL A 453 23.07 28.29 -6.22
N TRP A 454 23.06 28.20 -7.55
CA TRP A 454 22.19 27.27 -8.25
C TRP A 454 22.39 25.82 -7.79
N GLY A 455 21.28 25.16 -7.43
CA GLY A 455 21.27 23.76 -6.97
C GLY A 455 21.98 23.49 -5.64
N GLN A 456 22.41 24.51 -4.89
CA GLN A 456 23.02 24.32 -3.57
C GLN A 456 21.96 23.94 -2.51
N PRO A 457 22.26 22.99 -1.60
CA PRO A 457 21.39 22.72 -0.47
C PRO A 457 21.43 23.90 0.51
N VAL A 458 20.27 24.22 1.08
CA VAL A 458 20.15 25.24 2.12
C VAL A 458 20.58 24.65 3.47
N ASP A 459 21.43 25.36 4.19
CA ASP A 459 21.78 25.05 5.57
C ASP A 459 20.59 25.41 6.49
N VAL A 460 19.98 24.40 7.10
CA VAL A 460 18.76 24.55 7.90
C VAL A 460 18.99 25.49 9.10
N ASP A 461 20.19 25.48 9.68
CA ASP A 461 20.51 26.28 10.87
C ASP A 461 20.72 27.78 10.56
N LYS A 462 21.04 28.11 9.31
CA LYS A 462 21.30 29.50 8.86
C LYS A 462 20.11 30.13 8.12
N PHE A 463 19.09 29.35 7.77
CA PHE A 463 17.98 29.83 6.96
C PHE A 463 16.96 30.61 7.80
N GLN A 464 16.91 31.93 7.60
CA GLN A 464 15.94 32.80 8.27
C GLN A 464 14.64 32.87 7.46
N VAL A 465 13.59 32.18 7.96
CA VAL A 465 12.26 32.24 7.35
C VAL A 465 11.49 33.44 7.87
N GLN A 466 11.01 34.28 6.95
CA GLN A 466 10.11 35.38 7.28
C GLN A 466 8.66 34.91 7.23
N PHE A 467 7.97 35.00 8.37
CA PHE A 467 6.55 34.69 8.47
C PHE A 467 5.72 35.98 8.54
N HIS A 468 4.59 35.97 7.85
CA HIS A 468 3.49 36.87 8.08
C HIS A 468 2.71 36.37 9.29
N ILE A 469 2.58 37.24 10.29
CA ILE A 469 1.81 37.00 11.52
C ILE A 469 0.71 38.05 11.55
N PRO A 470 -0.57 37.65 11.71
CA PRO A 470 -1.67 38.59 11.73
C PRO A 470 -1.53 39.72 12.76
N GLY A 471 -1.64 40.97 12.31
CA GLY A 471 -1.58 42.18 13.15
C GLY A 471 -2.95 42.64 13.69
N ASP A 472 -2.96 43.59 14.62
CA ASP A 472 -4.20 44.11 15.23
C ASP A 472 -5.14 44.75 14.18
N ASP A 473 -4.57 45.52 13.24
CA ASP A 473 -5.33 46.19 12.17
C ASP A 473 -6.03 45.19 11.22
N GLU A 474 -5.41 44.04 10.98
CA GLU A 474 -5.96 42.95 10.16
C GLU A 474 -7.08 42.23 10.89
N LEU A 475 -6.91 41.97 12.19
CA LEU A 475 -7.94 41.37 13.03
C LEU A 475 -9.15 42.30 13.17
N ASP A 476 -8.94 43.61 13.25
CA ASP A 476 -10.03 44.58 13.25
C ASP A 476 -10.74 44.63 11.89
N PHE A 477 -10.02 44.49 10.77
CA PHE A 477 -10.65 44.37 9.45
C PHE A 477 -11.49 43.08 9.35
N VAL A 478 -10.98 41.95 9.85
CA VAL A 478 -11.74 40.69 9.91
C VAL A 478 -13.01 40.86 10.75
N ARG A 479 -12.94 41.55 11.90
CA ARG A 479 -14.10 41.83 12.74
C ARG A 479 -15.15 42.65 12.00
N GLU A 480 -14.73 43.76 11.40
CA GLU A 480 -15.55 44.66 10.59
C GLU A 480 -16.24 43.92 9.43
N PHE A 481 -15.52 43.05 8.72
CA PHE A 481 -16.04 42.25 7.62
C PHE A 481 -17.07 41.21 8.09
N VAL A 482 -16.74 40.46 9.15
CA VAL A 482 -17.63 39.47 9.77
C VAL A 482 -18.93 40.12 10.25
N GLU A 483 -18.82 41.27 10.92
CA GLU A 483 -19.97 41.98 11.47
C GLU A 483 -20.90 42.54 10.40
N THR A 484 -20.32 43.05 9.32
CA THR A 484 -21.05 43.67 8.22
C THR A 484 -21.77 42.65 7.34
N PHE A 485 -21.14 41.52 7.03
CA PHE A 485 -21.67 40.59 6.02
C PHE A 485 -22.27 39.31 6.59
N ILE A 486 -21.67 38.71 7.63
CA ILE A 486 -22.15 37.40 8.12
C ILE A 486 -23.42 37.55 8.95
N TYR A 487 -23.44 38.47 9.92
CA TYR A 487 -24.59 38.53 10.84
C TYR A 487 -25.88 38.89 10.12
N ILE A 488 -25.82 39.73 9.07
CA ILE A 488 -26.97 40.04 8.21
C ILE A 488 -27.48 38.79 7.50
N GLU A 489 -26.59 38.04 6.82
CA GLU A 489 -26.98 36.80 6.13
C GLU A 489 -27.47 35.72 7.08
N LEU A 490 -26.91 35.61 8.29
CA LEU A 490 -27.41 34.70 9.31
C LEU A 490 -28.76 35.12 9.88
N ASP A 491 -29.01 36.42 10.04
CA ASP A 491 -30.32 36.92 10.47
C ASP A 491 -31.39 36.72 9.37
N LEU A 492 -31.02 36.86 8.09
CA LEU A 492 -31.87 36.49 6.95
C LEU A 492 -32.21 34.99 6.96
N LEU A 493 -31.25 34.13 7.32
CA LEU A 493 -31.46 32.69 7.45
C LEU A 493 -32.34 32.31 8.66
N LYS A 494 -32.44 33.17 9.69
CA LYS A 494 -33.33 32.96 10.86
C LYS A 494 -34.79 33.29 10.57
N GLU A 495 -35.09 34.23 9.65
CA GLU A 495 -36.47 34.62 9.35
C GLU A 495 -37.17 33.49 8.59
N THR A 496 -37.86 32.64 9.33
CA THR A 496 -38.61 31.44 8.87
C THR A 496 -39.81 31.73 7.95
N ASN A 497 -39.99 32.97 7.48
CA ASN A 497 -41.12 33.35 6.66
C ASN A 497 -40.80 33.16 5.17
N SER A 498 -41.19 32.01 4.63
CA SER A 498 -41.89 31.77 3.33
C SER A 498 -41.53 32.52 2.01
N LYS A 499 -40.65 33.53 2.00
CA LYS A 499 -40.36 34.39 0.85
C LYS A 499 -39.11 33.99 0.07
N LEU A 500 -38.03 33.66 0.78
CA LEU A 500 -36.72 33.42 0.18
C LEU A 500 -36.78 32.21 -0.76
N SER A 501 -36.34 32.42 -1.99
CA SER A 501 -36.18 31.36 -2.98
C SER A 501 -35.09 30.38 -2.56
N ASN A 502 -35.17 29.19 -3.13
CA ASN A 502 -34.17 28.15 -2.89
C ASN A 502 -32.74 28.60 -3.27
N ASN A 503 -32.59 29.29 -4.41
CA ASN A 503 -31.29 29.77 -4.86
C ASN A 503 -30.70 30.85 -3.94
N GLU A 504 -31.53 31.71 -3.34
CA GLU A 504 -31.08 32.71 -2.36
C GLU A 504 -30.59 32.07 -1.06
N ARG A 505 -31.27 31.03 -0.57
CA ARG A 505 -30.79 30.27 0.60
C ARG A 505 -29.47 29.58 0.34
N LEU A 506 -29.29 29.01 -0.86
CA LEU A 506 -28.05 28.33 -1.23
C LEU A 506 -26.91 29.33 -1.28
N ARG A 507 -27.12 30.48 -1.91
CA ARG A 507 -26.18 31.61 -1.92
C ARG A 507 -25.75 31.99 -0.51
N SER A 508 -26.71 32.29 0.37
CA SER A 508 -26.43 32.70 1.75
C SER A 508 -25.65 31.63 2.52
N LEU A 509 -26.03 30.34 2.39
CA LEU A 509 -25.31 29.21 3.00
C LEU A 509 -23.89 29.05 2.45
N THR A 510 -23.70 29.11 1.12
CA THR A 510 -22.39 29.01 0.49
C THR A 510 -21.46 30.15 0.95
N ILE A 511 -21.98 31.39 1.04
CA ILE A 511 -21.22 32.56 1.50
C ILE A 511 -20.81 32.37 2.97
N VAL A 512 -21.77 32.02 3.84
CA VAL A 512 -21.52 31.74 5.25
C VAL A 512 -20.48 30.63 5.42
N HIS A 513 -20.58 29.55 4.64
CA HIS A 513 -19.62 28.44 4.66
C HIS A 513 -18.20 28.90 4.31
N HIS A 514 -18.02 29.58 3.19
CA HIS A 514 -16.69 30.00 2.72
C HIS A 514 -16.03 31.00 3.67
N ILE A 515 -16.84 31.91 4.22
CA ILE A 515 -16.38 32.86 5.23
C ILE A 515 -15.96 32.14 6.51
N ALA A 516 -16.78 31.20 6.99
CA ALA A 516 -16.48 30.36 8.14
C ALA A 516 -15.15 29.60 7.95
N MET A 517 -14.93 28.96 6.80
CA MET A 517 -13.65 28.31 6.47
C MET A 517 -12.45 29.26 6.49
N GLY A 518 -12.67 30.56 6.21
CA GLY A 518 -11.64 31.59 6.24
C GLY A 518 -11.25 32.01 7.66
N CYS A 519 -12.22 32.17 8.57
CA CYS A 519 -11.99 32.77 9.89
C CYS A 519 -11.91 31.78 11.07
N PHE A 520 -12.32 30.52 10.89
CA PHE A 520 -12.39 29.53 11.98
C PHE A 520 -11.06 29.20 12.65
N ARG A 521 -9.90 29.52 12.05
CA ARG A 521 -8.61 29.38 12.72
C ARG A 521 -8.48 30.28 13.95
N ILE A 522 -9.10 31.46 13.91
CA ILE A 522 -9.00 32.47 14.96
C ILE A 522 -10.21 32.41 15.91
N VAL A 523 -11.36 31.91 15.45
CA VAL A 523 -12.52 31.71 16.32
C VAL A 523 -12.24 30.56 17.29
N PRO A 524 -12.34 30.75 18.62
CA PRO A 524 -12.06 29.70 19.58
C PRO A 524 -13.00 28.50 19.41
N ARG A 525 -12.51 27.29 19.71
CA ARG A 525 -13.38 26.09 19.77
C ARG A 525 -14.47 26.31 20.82
N ILE A 526 -15.65 25.73 20.60
CA ILE A 526 -16.78 25.91 21.51
C ILE A 526 -16.45 25.23 22.84
N GLY A 527 -16.36 26.01 23.92
CA GLY A 527 -16.22 25.50 25.27
C GLY A 527 -17.53 24.83 25.70
N SER A 528 -17.63 23.51 25.54
CA SER A 528 -18.78 22.73 26.00
C SER A 528 -18.31 21.58 26.87
N PRO A 529 -19.15 21.11 27.83
CA PRO A 529 -18.75 20.04 28.73
C PRO A 529 -18.44 18.76 27.93
N ASN A 530 -17.40 18.05 28.37
CA ASN A 530 -17.09 16.72 27.85
C ASN A 530 -18.28 15.78 28.09
N VAL A 531 -18.54 14.87 27.14
CA VAL A 531 -19.58 13.85 27.32
C VAL A 531 -19.21 12.97 28.50
N GLN A 532 -19.99 13.05 29.57
CA GLN A 532 -19.80 12.22 30.75
C GLN A 532 -20.24 10.77 30.45
N ASN A 533 -19.58 9.80 31.10
CA ASN A 533 -19.96 8.38 31.10
C ASN A 533 -19.81 7.60 29.76
N LEU A 534 -18.97 8.03 28.81
CA LEU A 534 -18.63 7.18 27.66
C LEU A 534 -17.94 5.88 28.11
N VAL A 535 -16.89 5.99 28.91
CA VAL A 535 -16.16 4.86 29.50
C VAL A 535 -15.71 5.26 30.91
N PRO A 536 -15.76 4.37 31.92
CA PRO A 536 -15.14 4.64 33.21
C PRO A 536 -13.62 4.74 33.06
N THR A 537 -13.05 5.91 33.37
CA THR A 537 -11.61 6.17 33.17
C THR A 537 -10.91 6.35 34.51
N VAL A 538 -9.96 5.46 34.79
CA VAL A 538 -9.16 5.49 36.04
C VAL A 538 -8.04 6.54 35.97
N VAL A 539 -7.62 6.92 34.76
CA VAL A 539 -6.61 7.95 34.50
C VAL A 539 -7.28 9.15 33.83
N SER A 540 -6.91 10.37 34.23
CA SER A 540 -7.43 11.59 33.63
C SER A 540 -7.05 11.68 32.15
N TYR A 541 -8.04 11.68 31.27
CA TYR A 541 -7.85 12.12 29.90
C TYR A 541 -7.83 13.64 29.86
N SER A 542 -6.65 14.23 30.03
CA SER A 542 -6.43 15.59 29.60
C SER A 542 -6.18 15.56 28.09
N SER A 543 -6.90 16.36 27.31
CA SER A 543 -6.31 16.89 26.09
C SER A 543 -4.94 17.47 26.47
N GLN A 544 -3.93 17.38 25.60
CA GLN A 544 -2.81 18.30 25.74
C GLN A 544 -3.40 19.70 25.56
N SER A 545 -3.82 20.31 26.67
CA SER A 545 -4.43 21.62 26.67
C SER A 545 -3.35 22.60 26.28
N GLN A 546 -3.55 23.22 25.13
CA GLN A 546 -3.00 24.51 24.76
C GLN A 546 -1.47 24.64 24.89
N ALA A 547 -0.81 24.45 23.77
CA ALA A 547 -0.30 25.66 23.13
C ALA A 547 -1.20 25.95 21.93
N GLN A 548 -2.37 26.60 22.16
CA GLN A 548 -2.82 27.58 21.16
C GLN A 548 -1.56 28.41 20.93
N TYR A 549 -0.99 28.31 19.73
CA TYR A 549 0.32 28.85 19.40
C TYR A 549 0.52 30.16 20.15
N SER A 550 1.59 30.30 20.95
CA SER A 550 1.85 31.57 21.65
C SER A 550 1.96 32.76 20.66
N MET A 551 2.09 32.47 19.35
CA MET A 551 1.98 33.41 18.24
C MET A 551 0.56 33.93 17.95
N TYR A 552 -0.51 33.17 18.18
CA TYR A 552 -1.91 33.66 18.14
C TYR A 552 -2.37 34.10 19.54
N SER A 553 -1.55 34.86 20.26
CA SER A 553 -1.88 35.32 21.62
C SER A 553 -3.01 36.36 21.68
N LYS A 554 -3.43 36.89 20.53
CA LYS A 554 -4.47 37.92 20.42
C LYS A 554 -5.68 37.38 19.68
N GLU A 555 -6.75 37.12 20.43
CA GLU A 555 -8.05 36.76 19.87
C GLU A 555 -8.85 38.04 19.56
N PRO A 556 -9.41 38.20 18.34
CA PRO A 556 -10.38 39.23 18.05
C PRO A 556 -11.63 38.99 18.91
N LYS A 557 -12.04 40.04 19.64
CA LYS A 557 -13.30 40.02 20.38
C LYS A 557 -14.47 40.12 19.40
N PHE A 558 -14.95 38.98 18.91
CA PHE A 558 -16.23 38.93 18.21
C PHE A 558 -17.39 39.12 19.20
N ARG A 559 -18.53 39.60 18.71
CA ARG A 559 -19.77 39.77 19.52
C ARG A 559 -20.21 38.48 20.21
N GLU A 560 -20.01 37.35 19.56
CA GLU A 560 -20.36 36.00 20.04
C GLU A 560 -19.45 34.95 19.37
N ASN A 561 -19.39 33.73 19.91
CA ASN A 561 -18.65 32.66 19.26
C ASN A 561 -19.37 32.24 17.96
N LEU A 562 -18.80 32.62 16.82
CA LEU A 562 -19.38 32.38 15.50
C LEU A 562 -19.65 30.90 15.22
N ARG A 563 -18.81 29.98 15.72
CA ARG A 563 -19.02 28.53 15.55
C ARG A 563 -20.31 28.06 16.24
N LEU A 564 -20.56 28.55 17.46
CA LEU A 564 -21.77 28.22 18.22
C LEU A 564 -23.02 28.81 17.56
N ARG A 565 -22.93 30.08 17.16
CA ARG A 565 -23.97 30.81 16.43
C ARG A 565 -24.40 30.05 15.16
N LEU A 566 -23.44 29.61 14.34
CA LEU A 566 -23.67 28.84 13.12
C LEU A 566 -24.30 27.47 13.39
N LEU A 567 -23.81 26.75 14.41
CA LEU A 567 -24.32 25.43 14.74
C LEU A 567 -25.80 25.46 15.15
N ILE A 568 -26.23 26.48 15.91
CA ILE A 568 -27.61 26.64 16.36
C ILE A 568 -28.54 27.01 15.20
N ASP A 569 -28.19 28.05 14.44
CA ASP A 569 -29.07 28.58 13.39
C ASP A 569 -29.23 27.56 12.25
N ILE A 570 -28.14 26.92 11.84
CA ILE A 570 -28.17 25.95 10.76
C ILE A 570 -28.75 24.60 11.23
N GLY A 571 -28.54 24.21 12.50
CA GLY A 571 -29.20 23.06 13.11
C GLY A 571 -30.74 23.19 13.13
N LYS A 572 -31.28 24.40 13.36
CA LYS A 572 -32.73 24.68 13.29
C LYS A 572 -33.27 24.58 11.86
N LEU A 573 -32.54 25.11 10.87
CA LEU A 573 -32.91 24.99 9.46
C LEU A 573 -33.01 23.52 9.03
N LEU A 574 -32.06 22.68 9.44
CA LEU A 574 -32.09 21.25 9.12
C LEU A 574 -33.32 20.51 9.69
N GLY A 575 -33.76 20.88 10.89
CA GLY A 575 -34.93 20.25 11.52
C GLY A 575 -36.23 20.48 10.73
N GLN A 576 -36.31 21.58 9.97
CA GLN A 576 -37.52 21.99 9.25
C GLN A 576 -37.59 21.44 7.82
N TYR A 577 -36.46 21.26 7.14
CA TYR A 577 -36.41 20.93 5.71
C TYR A 577 -35.97 19.50 5.40
N PHE A 578 -35.85 18.64 6.41
CA PHE A 578 -35.48 17.22 6.26
C PHE A 578 -36.44 16.41 5.33
N ILE A 579 -37.57 17.00 4.94
CA ILE A 579 -38.67 16.36 4.21
C ILE A 579 -38.75 16.85 2.74
N ASP A 580 -38.08 17.94 2.36
CA ASP A 580 -38.32 18.61 1.06
C ASP A 580 -37.35 18.17 -0.06
N GLU A 581 -37.84 17.96 -1.30
CA GLU A 581 -37.04 17.41 -2.41
C GLU A 581 -35.95 18.36 -2.94
N SER A 582 -36.09 19.68 -2.69
CA SER A 582 -35.10 20.69 -3.08
C SER A 582 -33.83 20.69 -2.19
N PHE A 583 -33.76 19.78 -1.21
CA PHE A 583 -32.79 19.80 -0.12
C PHE A 583 -31.40 19.23 -0.45
N GLN A 584 -31.24 18.64 -1.64
CA GLN A 584 -30.03 17.91 -2.03
C GLN A 584 -28.77 18.80 -2.06
N THR A 585 -28.89 20.04 -2.54
CA THR A 585 -27.75 20.96 -2.68
C THR A 585 -27.34 21.61 -1.36
N TYR A 586 -28.29 21.94 -0.47
CA TYR A 586 -27.97 22.57 0.83
C TYR A 586 -27.32 21.62 1.81
N SER A 587 -27.64 20.33 1.72
CA SER A 587 -27.12 19.31 2.63
C SER A 587 -25.61 19.08 2.47
N ILE A 588 -25.05 19.31 1.28
CA ILE A 588 -23.61 19.20 1.02
C ILE A 588 -22.88 20.38 1.66
N ASP A 589 -23.29 21.61 1.35
CA ASP A 589 -22.74 22.82 1.98
C ASP A 589 -22.91 22.75 3.51
N PHE A 590 -24.02 22.19 4.01
CA PHE A 590 -24.25 21.95 5.42
C PHE A 590 -23.26 20.96 6.04
N VAL A 591 -23.09 19.79 5.41
CA VAL A 591 -22.10 18.79 5.85
C VAL A 591 -20.72 19.45 5.86
N ASP A 592 -20.39 20.25 4.85
CA ASP A 592 -19.12 20.96 4.78
C ASP A 592 -18.98 22.06 5.86
N ILE A 593 -20.06 22.73 6.29
CA ILE A 593 -20.05 23.68 7.43
C ILE A 593 -19.86 22.95 8.77
N LEU A 594 -20.58 21.84 9.00
CA LEU A 594 -20.37 21.00 10.18
C LEU A 594 -18.94 20.48 10.22
N VAL A 595 -18.42 20.08 9.06
CA VAL A 595 -17.05 19.64 8.90
C VAL A 595 -16.10 20.78 9.17
N ALA A 596 -16.28 21.98 8.62
CA ALA A 596 -15.42 23.13 8.90
C ALA A 596 -15.33 23.49 10.40
N ASN A 597 -16.39 23.25 11.19
CA ASN A 597 -16.33 23.39 12.65
C ASN A 597 -15.35 22.40 13.31
N HIS A 598 -15.12 21.24 12.69
CA HIS A 598 -14.28 20.14 13.18
C HIS A 598 -13.04 19.86 12.32
N SER A 599 -12.90 20.45 11.14
CA SER A 599 -11.82 20.27 10.19
C SER A 599 -10.99 21.54 10.20
N ASP A 600 -9.77 21.41 10.70
CA ASP A 600 -8.77 22.45 10.54
C ASP A 600 -8.42 22.43 9.05
N ASP A 601 -9.02 23.31 8.24
CA ASP A 601 -8.94 23.30 6.78
C ASP A 601 -7.46 23.17 6.33
N VAL A 602 -7.11 21.94 5.90
CA VAL A 602 -5.75 21.45 5.70
C VAL A 602 -5.29 21.82 4.30
N ALA A 603 -4.95 23.09 4.06
CA ALA A 603 -4.28 23.49 2.84
C ALA A 603 -3.27 24.61 3.09
N SER A 604 -1.99 24.19 3.17
CA SER A 604 -0.75 24.98 3.34
C SER A 604 -0.49 25.35 4.81
N ILE A 605 0.61 24.94 5.46
CA ILE A 605 2.02 25.17 5.06
C ILE A 605 2.96 23.99 5.39
N LYS A 606 3.61 23.52 4.32
CA LYS A 606 4.74 22.58 4.14
C LYS A 606 5.15 21.71 5.35
N ILE A 607 4.45 20.58 5.50
CA ILE A 607 4.82 19.31 6.17
C ILE A 607 5.12 19.36 7.67
N ALA A 608 6.03 20.21 8.18
CA ALA A 608 6.40 20.20 9.60
C ALA A 608 5.37 20.91 10.49
N HIS A 609 4.98 22.15 10.17
CA HIS A 609 3.90 22.85 10.89
C HIS A 609 2.58 22.08 10.80
N LYS A 610 2.30 21.53 9.61
CA LYS A 610 1.16 20.63 9.34
C LYS A 610 1.21 19.32 10.15
N GLN A 611 2.38 18.73 10.38
CA GLN A 611 2.53 17.55 11.23
C GLN A 611 2.30 17.87 12.72
N PHE A 612 2.71 19.05 13.20
CA PHE A 612 2.41 19.49 14.57
C PHE A 612 0.92 19.85 14.75
N GLU A 613 0.27 20.45 13.73
CA GLU A 613 -1.20 20.72 13.72
C GLU A 613 -2.04 19.42 13.73
N MET A 614 -1.57 18.35 13.07
CA MET A 614 -2.31 17.10 12.87
C MET A 614 -2.46 16.21 14.11
N VAL A 615 -1.71 16.46 15.19
CA VAL A 615 -1.56 15.50 16.31
C VAL A 615 -2.49 15.78 17.51
N GLU A 616 -3.40 16.76 17.43
CA GLU A 616 -4.36 16.99 18.50
C GLU A 616 -5.56 16.04 18.47
N TYR A 617 -5.57 15.06 19.37
CA TYR A 617 -6.79 14.38 19.81
C TYR A 617 -7.55 15.28 20.79
N GLY A 618 -8.59 15.97 20.31
CA GLY A 618 -9.49 16.74 21.16
C GLY A 618 -10.32 15.84 22.10
N THR A 619 -10.85 16.41 23.17
CA THR A 619 -11.86 15.72 24.00
C THR A 619 -13.22 15.77 23.30
N PHE A 620 -13.98 14.67 23.37
CA PHE A 620 -15.30 14.60 22.75
C PHE A 620 -16.34 15.29 23.63
N THR A 621 -16.93 16.36 23.12
CA THR A 621 -17.87 17.22 23.84
C THR A 621 -19.34 16.90 23.50
N GLU A 622 -20.28 17.39 24.31
CA GLU A 622 -21.72 17.17 24.05
C GLU A 622 -22.17 17.78 22.71
N ILE A 623 -21.47 18.81 22.22
CA ILE A 623 -21.72 19.38 20.89
C ILE A 623 -21.22 18.43 19.81
N ASP A 624 -20.00 17.87 19.94
CA ASP A 624 -19.48 16.87 18.99
C ASP A 624 -20.44 15.66 18.90
N LYS A 625 -21.06 15.28 20.01
CA LYS A 625 -22.10 14.24 20.07
C LYS A 625 -23.35 14.61 19.28
N GLN A 626 -23.87 15.83 19.44
CA GLN A 626 -25.01 16.30 18.66
C GLN A 626 -24.69 16.35 17.16
N VAL A 627 -23.49 16.80 16.80
CA VAL A 627 -23.02 16.83 15.41
C VAL A 627 -22.91 15.41 14.85
N ALA A 628 -22.30 14.47 15.58
CA ALA A 628 -22.18 13.08 15.17
C ALA A 628 -23.56 12.42 14.98
N LEU A 629 -24.52 12.69 15.87
CA LEU A 629 -25.90 12.20 15.73
C LEU A 629 -26.61 12.80 14.52
N LYS A 630 -26.42 14.09 14.24
CA LYS A 630 -27.03 14.73 13.06
C LYS A 630 -26.41 14.26 11.75
N LEU A 631 -25.08 14.07 11.71
CA LEU A 631 -24.38 13.45 10.59
C LEU A 631 -24.84 12.00 10.38
N PHE A 632 -25.14 11.27 11.46
CA PHE A 632 -25.71 9.93 11.36
C PHE A 632 -27.11 9.94 10.73
N GLU A 633 -28.00 10.87 11.11
CA GLU A 633 -29.30 11.03 10.44
C GLU A 633 -29.15 11.31 8.94
N LEU A 634 -28.21 12.18 8.55
CA LEU A 634 -27.91 12.45 7.14
C LEU A 634 -27.28 11.26 6.41
N SER A 635 -26.54 10.42 7.12
CA SER A 635 -25.94 9.19 6.56
C SER A 635 -27.00 8.16 6.14
N ILE A 636 -28.23 8.28 6.66
CA ILE A 636 -29.39 7.39 6.42
C ILE A 636 -30.40 8.04 5.45
N ASN A 637 -30.08 9.20 4.89
CA ASN A 637 -30.95 9.92 3.97
C ASN A 637 -31.29 9.10 2.69
N ARG A 638 -32.42 9.36 2.03
CA ARG A 638 -32.84 8.69 0.79
C ARG A 638 -31.86 8.91 -0.38
N TYR A 639 -31.14 10.04 -0.42
CA TYR A 639 -30.26 10.40 -1.53
C TYR A 639 -28.82 9.87 -1.37
N SER A 640 -28.33 9.14 -2.38
CA SER A 640 -27.01 8.48 -2.35
C SER A 640 -25.81 9.43 -2.17
N GLU A 641 -25.84 10.60 -2.81
CA GLU A 641 -24.76 11.59 -2.74
C GLU A 641 -24.61 12.19 -1.34
N ILE A 642 -25.73 12.57 -0.72
CA ILE A 642 -25.78 13.10 0.65
C ILE A 642 -25.27 12.03 1.63
N ARG A 643 -25.78 10.79 1.48
CA ARG A 643 -25.33 9.66 2.31
C ARG A 643 -23.83 9.47 2.21
N ARG A 644 -23.27 9.49 1.00
CA ARG A 644 -21.83 9.25 0.76
C ARG A 644 -20.96 10.33 1.43
N GLN A 645 -21.32 11.60 1.27
CA GLN A 645 -20.59 12.71 1.87
C GLN A 645 -20.73 12.68 3.40
N ALA A 646 -21.96 12.57 3.92
CA ALA A 646 -22.23 12.48 5.36
C ALA A 646 -21.54 11.29 6.02
N GLN A 647 -21.47 10.13 5.36
CA GLN A 647 -20.73 8.95 5.86
C GLN A 647 -19.23 9.23 5.95
N THR A 648 -18.64 9.81 4.90
CA THR A 648 -17.20 10.12 4.86
C THR A 648 -16.82 11.02 6.03
N GLU A 649 -17.65 12.03 6.28
CA GLU A 649 -17.43 13.01 7.33
C GLU A 649 -17.76 12.49 8.72
N LEU A 650 -18.82 11.68 8.87
CA LEU A 650 -19.09 10.96 10.10
C LEU A 650 -17.91 10.07 10.50
N PHE A 651 -17.35 9.31 9.56
CA PHE A 651 -16.17 8.48 9.84
C PHE A 651 -14.94 9.32 10.19
N SER A 652 -14.76 10.48 9.54
CA SER A 652 -13.70 11.44 9.88
C SER A 652 -13.83 11.88 11.35
N VAL A 653 -15.01 12.36 11.77
CA VAL A 653 -15.31 12.77 13.15
C VAL A 653 -15.10 11.62 14.15
N LEU A 654 -15.63 10.44 13.85
CA LEU A 654 -15.50 9.27 14.74
C LEU A 654 -14.07 8.76 14.87
N SER A 655 -13.26 8.90 13.81
CA SER A 655 -11.84 8.51 13.84
C SER A 655 -10.98 9.51 14.61
N ARG A 656 -11.39 10.78 14.65
CA ARG A 656 -10.69 11.87 15.35
C ARG A 656 -10.83 11.76 16.86
N TYR A 657 -12.00 11.34 17.36
CA TYR A 657 -12.30 11.27 18.79
C TYR A 657 -12.33 9.84 19.30
N ARG A 658 -11.53 9.53 20.33
CA ARG A 658 -11.50 8.19 20.92
C ARG A 658 -12.83 7.85 21.62
N PHE A 659 -13.34 6.65 21.41
CA PHE A 659 -14.61 6.14 21.96
C PHE A 659 -15.90 6.84 21.48
N SER A 660 -15.80 7.87 20.65
CA SER A 660 -16.96 8.57 20.06
C SER A 660 -17.93 7.65 19.32
N SER A 661 -17.42 6.54 18.76
CA SER A 661 -18.22 5.57 18.03
C SER A 661 -19.30 4.90 18.89
N GLN A 662 -19.16 4.89 20.23
CA GLN A 662 -20.15 4.33 21.14
C GLN A 662 -21.50 5.05 21.07
N VAL A 663 -21.50 6.36 20.80
CA VAL A 663 -22.72 7.19 20.74
C VAL A 663 -23.71 6.70 19.69
N ILE A 664 -23.21 6.11 18.60
CA ILE A 664 -24.02 5.74 17.45
C ILE A 664 -24.44 4.26 17.51
N VAL A 665 -23.83 3.46 18.39
CA VAL A 665 -24.11 2.02 18.53
C VAL A 665 -25.59 1.78 18.82
N ASP A 666 -26.15 2.51 19.79
CA ASP A 666 -27.54 2.32 20.21
C ASP A 666 -28.50 2.63 19.07
N ARG A 667 -28.23 3.72 18.32
CA ARG A 667 -29.06 4.11 17.17
C ARG A 667 -28.95 3.15 15.99
N ILE A 668 -27.77 2.58 15.72
CA ILE A 668 -27.61 1.51 14.74
C ILE A 668 -28.40 0.27 15.17
N THR A 669 -28.38 -0.06 16.47
CA THR A 669 -29.10 -1.22 17.01
C THR A 669 -30.61 -1.05 16.91
N GLU A 670 -31.13 0.15 17.19
CA GLU A 670 -32.54 0.49 16.98
C GLU A 670 -32.96 0.33 15.50
N LEU A 671 -32.15 0.83 14.56
CA LEU A 671 -32.42 0.71 13.12
C LEU A 671 -32.42 -0.75 12.64
N LEU A 672 -31.51 -1.58 13.16
CA LEU A 672 -31.46 -3.00 12.83
C LEU A 672 -32.63 -3.79 13.43
N ASN A 673 -33.19 -3.35 14.56
CA ASN A 673 -34.33 -4.00 15.21
C ASN A 673 -35.69 -3.62 14.60
N ALA A 674 -35.81 -2.45 13.95
CA ALA A 674 -37.05 -1.96 13.34
C ALA A 674 -37.37 -2.58 11.95
N SER A 675 -36.76 -3.72 11.63
CA SER A 675 -36.55 -4.26 10.26
C SER A 675 -37.78 -4.67 9.45
N SER A 676 -39.02 -4.38 9.90
CA SER A 676 -40.23 -4.58 9.10
C SER A 676 -40.68 -3.36 8.29
N GLU A 677 -40.18 -2.15 8.59
CA GLU A 677 -40.62 -0.89 7.95
C GLU A 677 -39.47 -0.05 7.34
N VAL A 678 -38.23 -0.52 7.39
CA VAL A 678 -37.02 0.27 7.07
C VAL A 678 -36.47 -0.05 5.67
N ASP A 679 -36.12 1.00 4.90
CA ASP A 679 -35.55 0.89 3.55
C ASP A 679 -34.21 0.13 3.54
N HIS A 680 -34.01 -0.75 2.55
CA HIS A 680 -32.82 -1.61 2.42
C HIS A 680 -31.51 -0.81 2.39
N ASP A 681 -31.54 0.41 1.84
CA ASP A 681 -30.38 1.29 1.79
C ASP A 681 -29.96 1.81 3.18
N GLN A 682 -30.91 1.99 4.11
CA GLN A 682 -30.66 2.44 5.48
C GLN A 682 -29.99 1.34 6.31
N ILE A 683 -30.43 0.09 6.12
CA ILE A 683 -29.83 -1.09 6.75
C ILE A 683 -28.39 -1.30 6.25
N LYS A 684 -28.14 -1.07 4.95
CA LYS A 684 -26.80 -1.14 4.35
C LYS A 684 -25.83 -0.14 4.96
N VAL A 685 -26.31 1.05 5.33
CA VAL A 685 -25.53 2.08 6.05
C VAL A 685 -25.12 1.58 7.43
N GLY A 686 -26.07 1.03 8.20
CA GLY A 686 -25.81 0.45 9.52
C GLY A 686 -24.71 -0.62 9.47
N TYR A 687 -24.76 -1.54 8.51
CA TYR A 687 -23.71 -2.55 8.33
C TYR A 687 -22.36 -1.98 7.89
N ARG A 688 -22.34 -0.93 7.06
CA ARG A 688 -21.09 -0.27 6.64
C ARG A 688 -20.42 0.45 7.83
N CYS A 689 -21.21 1.03 8.72
CA CYS A 689 -20.73 1.62 9.97
C CYS A 689 -20.17 0.56 10.96
N LEU A 690 -20.67 -0.68 10.89
CA LEU A 690 -20.20 -1.86 11.64
C LEU A 690 -18.93 -2.51 11.07
N SER A 691 -18.25 -1.89 10.11
CA SER A 691 -17.01 -2.40 9.50
C SER A 691 -15.96 -2.83 10.55
N PRO A 692 -15.21 -3.93 10.32
CA PRO A 692 -14.29 -4.53 11.29
C PRO A 692 -13.14 -3.64 11.79
N ARG A 693 -12.95 -2.43 11.23
CA ARG A 693 -12.03 -1.42 11.77
C ARG A 693 -12.45 -0.91 13.16
N ASN A 694 -13.72 -1.05 13.53
CA ASN A 694 -14.25 -0.64 14.83
C ASN A 694 -14.46 -1.85 15.76
N VAL A 695 -13.37 -2.54 16.11
CA VAL A 695 -13.33 -3.81 16.86
C VAL A 695 -14.13 -3.79 18.18
N TRP A 696 -14.33 -2.62 18.79
CA TRP A 696 -15.07 -2.44 20.04
C TRP A 696 -16.59 -2.64 19.93
N PHE A 697 -17.18 -2.60 18.73
CA PHE A 697 -18.63 -2.82 18.54
C PHE A 697 -19.06 -4.25 18.90
N PHE A 698 -18.15 -5.22 18.79
CA PHE A 698 -18.50 -6.63 18.88
C PHE A 698 -18.42 -7.22 20.29
N SER A 699 -18.11 -6.42 21.31
CA SER A 699 -18.23 -6.85 22.72
C SER A 699 -19.67 -6.83 23.23
N ASN A 700 -20.63 -6.38 22.41
CA ASN A 700 -22.03 -6.29 22.81
C ASN A 700 -22.75 -7.66 22.68
N PRO A 701 -23.25 -8.26 23.78
CA PRO A 701 -23.89 -9.58 23.79
C PRO A 701 -25.22 -9.67 23.02
N TYR A 702 -25.78 -8.54 22.56
CA TYR A 702 -27.06 -8.51 21.86
C TYR A 702 -26.97 -8.81 20.34
N LEU A 703 -25.79 -8.68 19.73
CA LEU A 703 -25.61 -8.86 18.28
C LEU A 703 -25.92 -10.28 17.76
N PRO A 704 -25.53 -11.38 18.43
CA PRO A 704 -25.84 -12.73 17.95
C PRO A 704 -27.35 -13.01 17.87
N ARG A 705 -28.17 -12.30 18.66
CA ARG A 705 -29.60 -12.53 18.78
C ARG A 705 -30.42 -11.79 17.71
N VAL A 706 -29.97 -10.60 17.31
CA VAL A 706 -30.59 -9.79 16.25
C VAL A 706 -30.37 -10.43 14.87
N VAL A 707 -29.26 -11.14 14.70
CA VAL A 707 -28.82 -11.56 13.37
C VAL A 707 -29.36 -12.95 12.96
N CYS A 708 -29.91 -13.75 13.88
CA CYS A 708 -30.36 -15.10 13.55
C CYS A 708 -31.86 -15.23 13.24
N ASN A 709 -32.72 -14.29 13.65
CA ASN A 709 -34.16 -14.53 13.65
C ASN A 709 -34.95 -13.92 12.47
N ILE A 710 -34.45 -12.91 11.73
CA ILE A 710 -35.26 -12.21 10.70
C ILE A 710 -34.40 -11.70 9.53
N LEU A 711 -33.62 -12.55 8.87
CA LEU A 711 -32.69 -12.08 7.83
C LEU A 711 -32.63 -13.02 6.61
N SER A 712 -32.45 -12.43 5.43
CA SER A 712 -32.18 -13.15 4.18
C SER A 712 -30.88 -13.98 4.28
N TRP A 713 -30.71 -15.01 3.46
CA TRP A 713 -29.53 -15.90 3.50
C TRP A 713 -28.20 -15.14 3.39
N ARG A 714 -28.15 -14.03 2.64
CA ARG A 714 -26.96 -13.15 2.52
C ARG A 714 -26.59 -12.45 3.82
N GLN A 715 -27.59 -12.00 4.55
CA GLN A 715 -27.40 -11.33 5.84
C GLN A 715 -26.99 -12.35 6.91
N GLN A 716 -27.55 -13.58 6.88
CA GLN A 716 -27.09 -14.69 7.70
C GLN A 716 -25.64 -15.10 7.37
N GLU A 717 -25.23 -15.06 6.10
CA GLU A 717 -23.85 -15.33 5.69
C GLU A 717 -22.89 -14.31 6.32
N MET A 718 -23.20 -13.02 6.17
CA MET A 718 -22.41 -11.94 6.75
C MET A 718 -22.35 -12.05 8.28
N ALA A 719 -23.46 -12.41 8.93
CA ALA A 719 -23.51 -12.70 10.36
C ALA A 719 -22.51 -13.74 10.81
N MET A 720 -22.52 -14.88 10.12
CA MET A 720 -21.69 -16.01 10.44
C MET A 720 -20.22 -15.68 10.21
N SER A 721 -19.90 -14.86 9.21
CA SER A 721 -18.55 -14.34 9.01
C SER A 721 -18.06 -13.50 10.20
N PHE A 722 -18.92 -12.65 10.77
CA PHE A 722 -18.59 -11.88 11.97
C PHE A 722 -18.47 -12.79 13.21
N LEU A 723 -19.38 -13.75 13.36
CA LEU A 723 -19.35 -14.71 14.46
C LEU A 723 -18.05 -15.52 14.49
N CYS A 724 -17.55 -15.95 13.33
CA CYS A 724 -16.26 -16.63 13.20
C CYS A 724 -15.09 -15.78 13.74
N LEU A 725 -15.14 -14.45 13.57
CA LEU A 725 -14.11 -13.54 14.11
C LEU A 725 -14.19 -13.39 15.64
N LEU A 726 -15.35 -13.67 16.24
CA LEU A 726 -15.57 -13.58 17.69
C LEU A 726 -15.15 -14.84 18.47
N LEU A 727 -14.86 -15.94 17.78
CA LEU A 727 -14.36 -17.17 18.39
C LEU A 727 -12.91 -16.98 18.89
N GLN A 728 -12.77 -16.46 20.11
CA GLN A 728 -11.48 -16.19 20.75
C GLN A 728 -11.10 -17.24 21.80
N ARG A 729 -9.81 -17.39 22.05
CA ARG A 729 -9.28 -18.38 23.00
C ARG A 729 -9.66 -18.13 24.46
N TYR A 730 -9.87 -16.88 24.85
CA TYR A 730 -10.06 -16.46 26.25
C TYR A 730 -11.50 -16.13 26.62
N VAL A 731 -12.45 -16.19 25.66
CA VAL A 731 -13.86 -15.91 25.89
C VAL A 731 -14.66 -17.19 25.66
N PRO A 732 -15.43 -17.67 26.66
CA PRO A 732 -16.26 -18.85 26.46
C PRO A 732 -17.36 -18.55 25.43
N VAL A 733 -17.56 -19.46 24.48
CA VAL A 733 -18.59 -19.32 23.45
C VAL A 733 -19.96 -19.52 24.10
N PRO A 734 -20.93 -18.59 23.91
CA PRO A 734 -22.28 -18.75 24.42
C PRO A 734 -22.97 -20.02 23.87
N SER A 735 -23.76 -20.71 24.70
CA SER A 735 -24.47 -21.93 24.30
C SER A 735 -25.42 -21.71 23.11
N SER A 736 -26.09 -20.55 23.05
CA SER A 736 -26.95 -20.14 21.94
C SER A 736 -26.22 -20.14 20.59
N CYS A 737 -24.99 -19.60 20.55
CA CYS A 737 -24.15 -19.57 19.36
C CYS A 737 -23.83 -20.99 18.87
N ILE A 738 -23.57 -21.92 19.80
CA ILE A 738 -23.25 -23.32 19.47
C ILE A 738 -24.48 -24.01 18.88
N HIS A 739 -25.66 -23.82 19.47
CA HIS A 739 -26.91 -24.34 18.93
C HIS A 739 -27.16 -23.84 17.51
N THR A 740 -27.05 -22.53 17.28
CA THR A 740 -27.19 -21.95 15.93
C THR A 740 -26.20 -22.54 14.93
N CYS A 741 -24.92 -22.67 15.30
CA CYS A 741 -23.92 -23.27 14.42
C CYS A 741 -24.25 -24.74 14.08
N ILE A 742 -24.75 -25.51 15.05
CA ILE A 742 -25.14 -26.92 14.84
C ILE A 742 -26.37 -27.01 13.94
N ASP A 743 -27.39 -26.19 14.18
CA ASP A 743 -28.61 -26.20 13.38
C ASP A 743 -28.31 -25.80 11.92
N LEU A 744 -27.37 -24.88 11.71
CA LEU A 744 -26.91 -24.47 10.37
C LEU A 744 -26.15 -25.56 9.60
N LEU A 745 -25.68 -26.64 10.25
CA LEU A 745 -25.05 -27.77 9.54
C LEU A 745 -26.03 -28.48 8.61
N VAL A 746 -27.32 -28.41 8.91
CA VAL A 746 -28.40 -29.06 8.15
C VAL A 746 -29.10 -28.08 7.21
N HIS A 747 -28.64 -26.82 7.16
CA HIS A 747 -29.24 -25.79 6.32
C HIS A 747 -29.06 -26.07 4.82
N ASP A 748 -30.05 -25.75 4.00
CA ASP A 748 -30.06 -26.02 2.54
C ASP A 748 -28.93 -25.30 1.80
N HIS A 749 -28.56 -24.09 2.24
CA HIS A 749 -27.51 -23.27 1.65
C HIS A 749 -26.08 -23.72 2.01
N ILE A 750 -25.26 -24.02 1.00
CA ILE A 750 -23.90 -24.57 1.17
C ILE A 750 -22.94 -23.64 1.92
N GLU A 751 -22.98 -22.33 1.68
CA GLU A 751 -22.06 -21.40 2.32
C GLU A 751 -22.29 -21.32 3.84
N LEU A 752 -23.55 -21.35 4.28
CA LEU A 752 -23.89 -21.36 5.70
C LEU A 752 -23.39 -22.64 6.37
N ARG A 753 -23.49 -23.80 5.69
CA ARG A 753 -22.89 -25.05 6.16
C ARG A 753 -21.37 -24.95 6.29
N LYS A 754 -20.67 -24.34 5.31
CA LYS A 754 -19.21 -24.15 5.39
C LYS A 754 -18.80 -23.30 6.59
N TYR A 755 -19.50 -22.18 6.85
CA TYR A 755 -19.25 -21.37 8.04
C TYR A 755 -19.55 -22.14 9.33
N ALA A 756 -20.65 -22.89 9.38
CA ALA A 756 -20.98 -23.75 10.51
C ALA A 756 -19.89 -24.80 10.79
N ILE A 757 -19.37 -25.48 9.76
CA ILE A 757 -18.26 -26.44 9.88
C ILE A 757 -17.00 -25.76 10.43
N GLN A 758 -16.65 -24.58 9.91
CA GLN A 758 -15.48 -23.82 10.38
C GLN A 758 -15.63 -23.38 11.84
N SER A 759 -16.80 -22.87 12.22
CA SER A 759 -17.12 -22.46 13.59
C SER A 759 -17.05 -23.63 14.55
N ILE A 760 -17.68 -24.77 14.22
CA ILE A 760 -17.66 -25.96 15.08
C ILE A 760 -16.23 -26.52 15.19
N ALA A 761 -15.47 -26.57 14.09
CA ALA A 761 -14.07 -26.98 14.13
C ALA A 761 -13.22 -26.05 15.01
N ALA A 762 -13.47 -24.74 14.97
CA ALA A 762 -12.82 -23.77 15.85
C ALA A 762 -13.22 -23.98 17.32
N ILE A 763 -14.51 -24.14 17.62
CA ILE A 763 -15.02 -24.43 18.97
C ILE A 763 -14.39 -25.71 19.52
N CYS A 764 -14.35 -26.80 18.74
CA CYS A 764 -13.70 -28.06 19.12
C CYS A 764 -12.19 -27.88 19.38
N ARG A 765 -11.50 -27.01 18.64
CA ARG A 765 -10.08 -26.69 18.90
C ARG A 765 -9.91 -25.90 20.20
N LEU A 766 -10.82 -24.99 20.52
CA LEU A 766 -10.80 -24.18 21.74
C LEU A 766 -11.11 -25.02 22.99
N GLN A 767 -12.04 -25.97 22.87
CA GLN A 767 -12.46 -26.88 23.94
C GLN A 767 -11.64 -28.18 23.97
N LYS A 768 -10.50 -28.25 23.27
CA LYS A 768 -9.65 -29.43 23.27
C LYS A 768 -8.94 -29.56 24.62
N SER A 769 -9.05 -30.73 25.25
CA SER A 769 -8.33 -31.00 26.50
C SER A 769 -6.81 -30.79 26.31
N PRO A 770 -6.13 -30.14 27.27
CA PRO A 770 -4.69 -29.88 27.15
C PRO A 770 -3.93 -31.22 27.09
N ARG A 771 -3.03 -31.34 26.11
CA ARG A 771 -2.11 -32.48 26.04
C ARG A 771 -1.12 -32.39 27.20
N ILE A 772 -0.90 -33.50 27.91
CA ILE A 772 0.13 -33.60 28.93
C ILE A 772 1.47 -33.84 28.22
N TYR A 773 2.41 -32.94 28.42
CA TYR A 773 3.76 -33.05 27.86
C TYR A 773 4.75 -33.45 28.93
N VAL A 774 5.71 -34.27 28.53
CA VAL A 774 6.87 -34.65 29.33
C VAL A 774 8.11 -34.04 28.68
N GLU A 775 8.99 -33.51 29.51
CA GLU A 775 10.27 -32.95 29.10
C GLU A 775 11.37 -33.79 29.74
N LYS A 776 12.18 -34.45 28.90
CA LYS A 776 13.31 -35.29 29.32
C LYS A 776 14.57 -34.91 28.57
N SER A 777 15.72 -35.13 29.20
CA SER A 777 17.01 -35.06 28.51
C SER A 777 17.17 -36.24 27.55
N LEU A 778 18.09 -36.14 26.57
CA LEU A 778 18.37 -37.25 25.65
C LEU A 778 18.84 -38.50 26.41
N ASP A 779 19.69 -38.33 27.41
CA ASP A 779 20.25 -39.43 28.20
C ASP A 779 19.16 -40.18 28.98
N GLU A 780 18.21 -39.46 29.59
CA GLU A 780 17.05 -40.05 30.26
C GLU A 780 16.19 -40.89 29.30
N VAL A 781 15.95 -40.39 28.09
CA VAL A 781 15.17 -41.11 27.07
C VAL A 781 15.92 -42.37 26.62
N LEU A 782 17.24 -42.28 26.39
CA LEU A 782 18.05 -43.42 25.98
C LEU A 782 18.15 -44.49 27.10
N HIS A 783 18.33 -44.08 28.36
CA HIS A 783 18.35 -44.99 29.51
C HIS A 783 17.03 -45.75 29.69
N GLU A 784 15.88 -45.11 29.52
CA GLU A 784 14.56 -45.76 29.62
C GLU A 784 14.30 -46.75 28.47
N THR A 785 14.86 -46.49 27.28
CA THR A 785 14.71 -47.39 26.12
C THR A 785 15.57 -48.66 26.16
N LYS A 786 16.26 -48.93 27.29
CA LYS A 786 17.12 -50.13 27.50
C LYS A 786 18.14 -50.36 26.39
N LYS A 787 18.82 -49.31 25.92
CA LYS A 787 19.97 -49.44 25.02
C LYS A 787 21.22 -48.91 25.72
N GLU A 788 22.28 -49.71 25.71
CA GLU A 788 23.54 -49.38 26.37
C GLU A 788 24.12 -48.08 25.82
N SER A 789 24.46 -47.20 26.74
CA SER A 789 25.26 -46.00 26.51
C SER A 789 26.69 -46.41 26.10
N SER A 790 26.95 -46.57 24.82
CA SER A 790 28.30 -46.25 24.33
C SER A 790 28.45 -44.74 24.49
N SER A 791 29.50 -44.33 25.21
CA SER A 791 29.82 -42.95 25.56
C SER A 791 29.76 -42.00 24.35
N VAL A 792 28.61 -41.38 24.12
CA VAL A 792 28.50 -40.24 23.20
C VAL A 792 28.77 -39.00 24.02
N THR A 793 30.06 -38.64 24.14
CA THR A 793 30.42 -37.26 24.47
C THR A 793 29.66 -36.36 23.52
N MET A 794 29.01 -35.30 24.03
CA MET A 794 28.48 -34.22 23.19
C MET A 794 29.65 -33.68 22.37
N HIS A 795 29.83 -34.18 21.14
CA HIS A 795 30.79 -33.61 20.22
C HIS A 795 30.26 -32.21 19.88
N ASP A 796 31.11 -31.19 20.06
CA ASP A 796 30.81 -29.78 19.78
C ASP A 796 30.42 -29.52 18.32
N GLU A 797 30.50 -30.52 17.43
CA GLU A 797 30.18 -30.43 16.00
C GLU A 797 28.84 -31.10 15.66
N CYS A 798 27.91 -30.33 15.09
CA CYS A 798 26.63 -30.83 14.59
C CYS A 798 26.83 -31.64 13.31
N HIS A 799 26.40 -32.91 13.32
CA HIS A 799 26.44 -33.79 12.15
C HIS A 799 25.03 -34.17 11.69
N PRO A 800 24.47 -33.52 10.64
CA PRO A 800 23.16 -33.88 10.11
C PRO A 800 23.15 -35.28 9.49
N GLY A 801 22.02 -35.98 9.61
CA GLY A 801 21.79 -37.28 8.97
C GLY A 801 21.50 -38.42 9.94
N ASP A 802 21.66 -39.66 9.47
CA ASP A 802 21.41 -40.87 10.25
C ASP A 802 22.59 -41.13 11.21
N ARG A 803 22.29 -41.22 12.51
CA ARG A 803 23.28 -41.37 13.58
C ARG A 803 22.85 -42.45 14.56
N ASP A 804 23.79 -42.96 15.35
CA ASP A 804 23.47 -44.03 16.31
C ASP A 804 22.50 -43.57 17.40
N ASP A 805 22.59 -42.29 17.81
CA ASP A 805 21.70 -41.66 18.79
C ASP A 805 20.27 -41.44 18.30
N ASN A 806 20.03 -41.38 16.99
CA ASN A 806 18.71 -41.12 16.41
C ASN A 806 18.03 -42.36 15.80
N LEU A 807 18.72 -43.49 15.76
CA LEU A 807 18.24 -44.74 15.18
C LEU A 807 16.95 -45.26 15.83
N TRP A 808 16.75 -45.06 17.13
CA TRP A 808 15.58 -45.53 17.87
C TRP A 808 14.25 -44.85 17.44
N VAL A 809 14.34 -43.71 16.74
CA VAL A 809 13.18 -43.00 16.19
C VAL A 809 12.73 -43.57 14.85
N THR A 810 13.62 -44.30 14.16
CA THR A 810 13.32 -44.94 12.87
C THR A 810 12.50 -46.22 13.05
N ILE A 811 11.83 -46.65 11.98
CA ILE A 811 11.04 -47.89 12.01
C ILE A 811 11.89 -49.17 12.06
N ASP A 812 13.13 -49.10 11.59
CA ASP A 812 14.00 -50.27 11.38
C ASP A 812 14.32 -51.00 12.69
N CYS A 813 14.33 -50.26 13.81
CA CYS A 813 14.59 -50.78 15.14
C CYS A 813 13.33 -50.86 16.02
N TYR A 814 12.14 -50.65 15.45
CA TYR A 814 10.89 -50.57 16.21
C TYR A 814 10.17 -51.91 16.26
N LYS A 815 9.77 -52.32 17.48
CA LYS A 815 8.83 -53.41 17.70
C LYS A 815 7.54 -52.82 18.26
N PRO A 816 6.36 -53.11 17.67
CA PRO A 816 5.10 -52.58 18.16
C PRO A 816 4.82 -53.11 19.57
N PRO A 817 4.36 -52.27 20.52
CA PRO A 817 4.00 -52.72 21.86
C PRO A 817 2.74 -53.60 21.79
N GLU A 818 2.72 -54.68 22.58
CA GLU A 818 1.61 -55.63 22.60
C GLU A 818 0.60 -55.29 23.71
N THR A 819 1.05 -54.58 24.75
CA THR A 819 0.20 -54.16 25.87
C THR A 819 -0.05 -52.65 25.88
N GLN A 820 -1.18 -52.24 26.47
CA GLN A 820 -1.49 -50.82 26.67
C GLN A 820 -0.46 -50.11 27.55
N VAL A 821 0.11 -50.81 28.56
CA VAL A 821 1.12 -50.25 29.45
C VAL A 821 2.41 -49.95 28.69
N GLU A 822 2.86 -50.87 27.84
CA GLU A 822 4.01 -50.64 26.96
C GLU A 822 3.74 -49.48 25.99
N TRP A 823 2.54 -49.41 25.39
CA TRP A 823 2.16 -48.28 24.54
C TRP A 823 2.14 -46.95 25.31
N GLU A 824 1.72 -46.94 26.57
CA GLU A 824 1.73 -45.71 27.38
C GLU A 824 3.15 -45.26 27.75
N GLN A 825 4.10 -46.19 27.84
CA GLN A 825 5.51 -45.94 28.16
C GLN A 825 6.38 -45.61 26.93
N THR A 826 5.96 -45.95 25.71
CA THR A 826 6.74 -45.66 24.50
C THR A 826 6.79 -44.16 24.17
N CYS A 827 8.01 -43.66 23.92
CA CYS A 827 8.22 -42.28 23.50
C CYS A 827 8.01 -42.12 21.98
N PHE A 828 6.89 -41.49 21.59
CA PHE A 828 6.64 -41.06 20.21
C PHE A 828 6.96 -39.58 20.02
N LEU A 829 7.63 -39.26 18.91
CA LEU A 829 8.02 -37.89 18.56
C LEU A 829 7.22 -37.44 17.34
N ASP A 830 6.11 -36.73 17.55
CA ASP A 830 5.23 -36.21 16.48
C ASP A 830 6.01 -35.35 15.45
N LYS A 831 7.00 -34.56 15.91
CA LYS A 831 7.81 -33.69 15.04
C LYS A 831 8.90 -34.48 14.32
N THR A 832 8.73 -34.68 13.00
CA THR A 832 9.62 -35.49 12.15
C THR A 832 11.07 -35.00 12.09
N PHE A 833 11.33 -33.71 12.27
CA PHE A 833 12.67 -33.10 12.16
C PHE A 833 13.55 -33.27 13.41
N HIS A 834 12.99 -33.67 14.57
CA HIS A 834 13.79 -33.88 15.79
C HIS A 834 14.84 -34.96 15.58
N GLY A 835 16.09 -34.66 15.95
CA GLY A 835 17.20 -35.61 15.85
C GLY A 835 17.81 -35.73 14.45
N TYR A 836 17.31 -35.04 13.42
CA TYR A 836 17.95 -35.08 12.09
C TYR A 836 19.23 -34.22 12.06
N TYR A 837 19.10 -32.92 12.35
CA TYR A 837 20.24 -32.00 12.39
C TYR A 837 20.97 -32.04 13.74
N THR A 838 20.23 -31.78 14.82
CA THR A 838 20.69 -31.91 16.22
C THR A 838 19.50 -32.13 17.14
N TRP A 839 19.76 -32.52 18.40
CA TRP A 839 18.73 -32.64 19.43
C TRP A 839 18.51 -31.30 20.15
N PRO A 840 17.26 -30.95 20.51
CA PRO A 840 17.03 -29.86 21.45
C PRO A 840 17.59 -30.22 22.82
N LYS A 841 17.97 -29.21 23.62
CA LYS A 841 18.47 -29.42 24.99
C LYS A 841 17.53 -30.26 25.85
N MET A 842 16.21 -30.05 25.69
CA MET A 842 15.17 -30.85 26.32
C MET A 842 14.20 -31.35 25.23
N ILE A 843 13.91 -32.64 25.25
CA ILE A 843 12.98 -33.27 24.32
C ILE A 843 11.59 -33.21 24.93
N LYS A 844 10.72 -32.39 24.33
CA LYS A 844 9.30 -32.27 24.71
C LYS A 844 8.45 -33.17 23.83
N TYR A 845 7.77 -34.15 24.43
CA TYR A 845 6.82 -35.02 23.74
C TYR A 845 5.52 -35.20 24.54
N SER A 846 4.43 -35.54 23.86
CA SER A 846 3.14 -35.75 24.54
C SER A 846 3.02 -37.17 25.05
N MET A 847 2.48 -37.35 26.26
CA MET A 847 2.14 -38.69 26.75
C MET A 847 1.04 -39.34 25.90
N ASN A 848 1.12 -40.66 25.76
CA ASN A 848 0.12 -41.44 25.03
C ASN A 848 -1.20 -41.56 25.78
N LYS A 849 -1.16 -41.49 27.12
CA LYS A 849 -2.36 -41.39 27.95
C LYS A 849 -3.04 -40.04 27.76
N ARG A 850 -4.24 -40.06 27.17
CA ARG A 850 -5.05 -38.85 26.90
C ARG A 850 -6.11 -38.65 27.98
N ALA A 851 -6.18 -37.45 28.55
CA ALA A 851 -7.32 -37.03 29.36
C ALA A 851 -8.56 -36.90 28.45
N ARG A 852 -9.61 -37.67 28.73
CA ARG A 852 -10.89 -37.65 28.01
C ARG A 852 -11.95 -37.07 28.93
N TYR A 853 -12.88 -36.31 28.37
CA TYR A 853 -14.08 -35.92 29.09
C TYR A 853 -14.91 -37.17 29.41
N THR A 854 -15.29 -37.32 30.67
CA THR A 854 -16.30 -38.30 31.08
C THR A 854 -17.68 -37.64 31.05
N GLN A 855 -18.75 -38.41 31.09
CA GLN A 855 -20.12 -37.88 31.05
C GLN A 855 -20.43 -36.94 32.23
N ASN A 856 -19.66 -37.05 33.32
CA ASN A 856 -19.78 -36.21 34.52
C ASN A 856 -18.84 -34.98 34.52
N ASP A 857 -17.84 -34.95 33.63
CA ASP A 857 -16.76 -33.94 33.59
C ASP A 857 -16.70 -33.20 32.24
N MET A 858 -17.82 -33.20 31.50
CA MET A 858 -17.91 -32.59 30.18
C MET A 858 -18.37 -31.13 30.29
N PRO A 859 -17.64 -30.15 29.70
CA PRO A 859 -18.12 -28.78 29.62
C PRO A 859 -19.47 -28.69 28.90
N GLU A 860 -20.34 -27.79 29.35
CA GLU A 860 -21.69 -27.60 28.79
C GLU A 860 -21.67 -27.43 27.25
N GLN A 861 -20.71 -26.66 26.75
CA GLN A 861 -20.51 -26.41 25.31
C GLN A 861 -20.20 -27.70 24.54
N VAL A 862 -19.38 -28.59 25.13
CA VAL A 862 -19.00 -29.87 24.52
C VAL A 862 -20.17 -30.86 24.63
N ALA A 863 -20.94 -30.81 25.72
CA ALA A 863 -22.12 -31.65 25.91
C ALA A 863 -23.19 -31.38 24.85
N ILE A 864 -23.41 -30.11 24.48
CA ILE A 864 -24.34 -29.73 23.40
C ILE A 864 -23.91 -30.37 22.07
N ILE A 865 -22.62 -30.25 21.71
CA ILE A 865 -22.08 -30.85 20.49
C ILE A 865 -22.21 -32.38 20.57
N TYR A 866 -21.78 -32.99 21.67
CA TYR A 866 -21.83 -34.43 21.88
C TYR A 866 -23.25 -34.99 21.72
N ASN A 867 -24.23 -34.41 22.41
CA ASN A 867 -25.62 -34.87 22.38
C ASN A 867 -26.22 -34.80 20.97
N ARG A 868 -25.90 -33.76 20.19
CA ARG A 868 -26.42 -33.61 18.82
C ARG A 868 -25.73 -34.54 17.82
N PHE A 869 -24.42 -34.76 17.93
CA PHE A 869 -23.71 -35.72 17.07
C PHE A 869 -23.98 -37.19 17.42
N MET A 870 -24.47 -37.48 18.64
CA MET A 870 -24.95 -38.82 19.03
C MET A 870 -26.36 -39.13 18.52
N ASP A 871 -27.12 -38.13 18.07
CA ASP A 871 -28.39 -38.37 17.37
C ASP A 871 -28.12 -38.93 15.97
N LYS A 872 -28.54 -40.18 15.76
CA LYS A 872 -28.36 -40.91 14.51
C LYS A 872 -29.06 -40.21 13.33
N ASN A 873 -30.22 -39.58 13.56
CA ASN A 873 -30.96 -38.92 12.48
C ASN A 873 -30.22 -37.67 12.00
N PHE A 874 -29.76 -36.85 12.94
CA PHE A 874 -28.93 -35.68 12.64
C PHE A 874 -27.63 -36.06 11.91
N LEU A 875 -26.94 -37.12 12.35
CA LEU A 875 -25.71 -37.57 11.72
C LEU A 875 -25.93 -38.05 10.28
N ILE A 876 -27.01 -38.81 10.03
CA ILE A 876 -27.36 -39.27 8.68
C ILE A 876 -27.71 -38.07 7.78
N GLN A 877 -28.51 -37.13 8.28
CA GLN A 877 -28.92 -35.97 7.50
C GLN A 877 -27.74 -35.04 7.18
N SER A 878 -26.92 -34.71 8.18
CA SER A 878 -25.73 -33.87 7.98
C SER A 878 -24.72 -34.53 7.05
N THR A 879 -24.52 -35.85 7.16
CA THR A 879 -23.62 -36.60 6.27
C THR A 879 -24.14 -36.61 4.83
N LYS A 880 -25.45 -36.81 4.62
CA LYS A 880 -26.07 -36.73 3.29
C LYS A 880 -25.92 -35.34 2.65
N LEU A 881 -26.05 -34.27 3.42
CA LEU A 881 -25.89 -32.90 2.90
C LEU A 881 -24.43 -32.50 2.64
N MET A 882 -23.48 -33.23 3.23
CA MET A 882 -22.03 -33.06 3.00
C MET A 882 -21.52 -33.87 1.80
N ILE A 883 -22.20 -34.97 1.44
CA ILE A 883 -21.83 -35.84 0.32
C ILE A 883 -22.72 -35.48 -0.87
N SER A 884 -22.15 -34.85 -1.90
CA SER A 884 -22.90 -34.41 -3.09
C SER A 884 -22.92 -35.43 -4.24
N ASP A 885 -22.06 -36.45 -4.22
CA ASP A 885 -21.83 -37.36 -5.35
C ASP A 885 -22.21 -38.82 -5.03
N GLU A 886 -22.56 -39.59 -6.08
CA GLU A 886 -22.88 -41.03 -6.00
C GLU A 886 -21.65 -41.87 -5.61
N HIS A 887 -21.88 -42.86 -4.74
CA HIS A 887 -20.83 -43.75 -4.23
C HIS A 887 -20.36 -44.74 -5.29
N THR A 888 -19.05 -44.77 -5.51
CA THR A 888 -18.37 -45.94 -6.09
C THR A 888 -17.38 -46.45 -5.04
N ASP A 889 -17.46 -47.74 -4.70
CA ASP A 889 -16.56 -48.37 -3.72
C ASP A 889 -15.14 -48.56 -4.27
N GLU A 890 -14.95 -48.41 -5.59
CA GLU A 890 -13.68 -48.54 -6.28
C GLU A 890 -12.96 -47.19 -6.41
N ILE A 891 -11.63 -47.20 -6.28
CA ILE A 891 -10.80 -46.03 -6.56
C ILE A 891 -10.91 -45.73 -8.05
N ASN A 892 -11.23 -44.50 -8.38
CA ASN A 892 -11.29 -43.96 -9.74
C ASN A 892 -10.35 -42.73 -9.85
N PRO A 893 -10.07 -42.19 -11.06
CA PRO A 893 -9.13 -41.09 -11.24
C PRO A 893 -9.45 -39.83 -10.41
N GLU A 894 -10.73 -39.54 -10.17
CA GLU A 894 -11.18 -38.37 -9.41
C GLU A 894 -11.02 -38.56 -7.89
N THR A 895 -11.32 -39.76 -7.39
CA THR A 895 -11.18 -40.13 -5.97
C THR A 895 -9.72 -40.36 -5.57
N LEU A 896 -8.84 -40.78 -6.48
CA LEU A 896 -7.41 -40.97 -6.22
C LEU A 896 -6.75 -39.70 -5.66
N ARG A 897 -7.12 -38.52 -6.17
CA ARG A 897 -6.62 -37.23 -5.65
C ARG A 897 -7.06 -36.99 -4.20
N HIS A 898 -8.28 -37.39 -3.84
CA HIS A 898 -8.83 -37.26 -2.50
C HIS A 898 -8.16 -38.23 -1.52
N TRP A 899 -7.96 -39.48 -1.94
CA TRP A 899 -7.19 -40.48 -1.17
C TRP A 899 -5.75 -40.01 -0.94
N ASN A 900 -5.07 -39.51 -1.96
CA ASN A 900 -3.74 -38.93 -1.81
C ASN A 900 -3.70 -37.78 -0.79
N LYS A 901 -4.71 -36.90 -0.79
CA LYS A 901 -4.83 -35.84 0.21
C LYS A 901 -5.09 -36.40 1.61
N CYS A 902 -5.95 -37.41 1.74
CA CYS A 902 -6.26 -38.07 3.00
C CYS A 902 -5.01 -38.71 3.62
N PHE A 903 -4.26 -39.51 2.85
CA PHE A 903 -3.02 -40.14 3.30
C PHE A 903 -1.97 -39.10 3.67
N LYS A 904 -1.78 -38.05 2.85
CA LYS A 904 -0.85 -36.95 3.18
C LYS A 904 -1.22 -36.26 4.49
N CYS A 905 -2.47 -35.82 4.66
CA CYS A 905 -2.91 -35.15 5.88
C CYS A 905 -2.90 -36.05 7.12
N THR A 906 -3.05 -37.37 6.95
CA THR A 906 -2.97 -38.33 8.05
C THR A 906 -1.53 -38.58 8.48
N MET A 907 -0.60 -38.72 7.52
CA MET A 907 0.81 -39.00 7.80
C MET A 907 1.63 -37.76 8.19
N GLU A 908 1.15 -36.56 7.85
CA GLU A 908 1.82 -35.29 8.14
C GLU A 908 1.87 -35.02 9.66
N HIS A 909 3.06 -34.68 10.16
CA HIS A 909 3.33 -34.36 11.58
C HIS A 909 3.00 -35.47 12.60
N GLU A 910 3.04 -36.74 12.19
CA GLU A 910 2.89 -37.88 13.08
C GLU A 910 4.14 -38.79 13.05
N ASP A 911 4.33 -39.55 14.12
CA ASP A 911 5.42 -40.52 14.21
C ASP A 911 5.07 -41.79 13.42
N PRO A 912 5.90 -42.26 12.47
CA PRO A 912 5.63 -43.47 11.71
C PRO A 912 5.38 -44.69 12.61
N ARG A 913 6.05 -44.77 13.76
CA ARG A 913 5.92 -45.89 14.71
C ARG A 913 4.53 -45.95 15.35
N ARG A 914 3.86 -44.80 15.47
CA ARG A 914 2.46 -44.72 15.96
C ARG A 914 1.48 -45.26 14.93
N MET A 915 1.80 -45.09 13.65
CA MET A 915 0.98 -45.53 12.51
C MET A 915 1.48 -46.85 11.91
N TYR A 916 2.09 -47.71 12.74
CA TYR A 916 2.72 -48.95 12.28
C TYR A 916 1.79 -49.83 11.42
N ARG A 917 0.49 -49.94 11.76
CA ARG A 917 -0.47 -50.71 10.95
C ARG A 917 -0.72 -50.12 9.57
N LEU A 918 -0.72 -48.78 9.45
CA LEU A 918 -0.83 -48.11 8.16
C LEU A 918 0.43 -48.39 7.33
N ILE A 919 1.60 -48.39 7.97
CA ILE A 919 2.86 -48.73 7.30
C ILE A 919 2.89 -50.20 6.88
N ASP A 920 2.38 -51.11 7.70
CA ASP A 920 2.26 -52.53 7.35
C ASP A 920 1.33 -52.74 6.15
N PHE A 921 0.21 -52.03 6.10
CA PHE A 921 -0.64 -51.96 4.91
C PHE A 921 0.10 -51.39 3.69
N MET A 922 0.95 -50.37 3.86
CA MET A 922 1.78 -49.88 2.76
C MET A 922 2.82 -50.92 2.31
N ARG A 923 3.38 -51.73 3.23
CA ARG A 923 4.30 -52.84 2.90
C ARG A 923 3.59 -53.93 2.11
N THR A 924 2.34 -54.28 2.44
CA THR A 924 1.58 -55.24 1.64
C THR A 924 1.27 -54.70 0.25
N LEU A 925 0.98 -53.40 0.10
CA LEU A 925 0.83 -52.75 -1.21
C LEU A 925 2.12 -52.76 -2.04
N ILE A 926 3.29 -52.60 -1.41
CA ILE A 926 4.60 -52.69 -2.09
C ILE A 926 4.84 -54.12 -2.60
N ASN A 927 4.55 -55.13 -1.77
CA ASN A 927 4.83 -56.54 -2.06
C ASN A 927 3.80 -57.23 -2.98
N ASN A 928 2.61 -56.65 -3.18
CA ASN A 928 1.59 -57.22 -4.05
C ASN A 928 2.07 -57.24 -5.52
N ARG A 929 1.88 -58.39 -6.18
CA ARG A 929 2.32 -58.64 -7.57
C ARG A 929 1.50 -57.85 -8.58
N ILE A 930 2.15 -57.54 -9.70
CA ILE A 930 1.69 -56.78 -10.87
C ILE A 930 0.22 -57.09 -11.19
N SER A 931 -0.62 -56.07 -11.15
CA SER A 931 -1.99 -56.14 -11.64
C SER A 931 -2.04 -55.92 -13.15
N SER A 932 -2.94 -56.62 -13.85
CA SER A 932 -3.13 -56.47 -15.30
C SER A 932 -3.71 -55.10 -15.71
N ASN A 933 -4.27 -54.35 -14.76
CA ASN A 933 -4.89 -53.05 -14.97
C ASN A 933 -3.91 -51.90 -14.69
N THR A 934 -3.60 -51.11 -15.73
CA THR A 934 -2.72 -49.94 -15.66
C THR A 934 -3.14 -48.92 -14.58
N PHE A 935 -4.43 -48.70 -14.39
CA PHE A 935 -4.93 -47.72 -13.41
C PHE A 935 -4.69 -48.17 -11.96
N ASN A 936 -4.78 -49.46 -11.69
CA ASN A 936 -4.51 -50.01 -10.35
C ASN A 936 -3.03 -49.86 -9.98
N GLU A 937 -2.12 -50.06 -10.95
CA GLU A 937 -0.69 -49.78 -10.76
C GLU A 937 -0.42 -48.29 -10.51
N ILE A 938 -1.02 -47.39 -11.30
CA ILE A 938 -0.89 -45.94 -11.08
C ILE A 938 -1.37 -45.56 -9.68
N SER A 939 -2.56 -46.03 -9.28
CA SER A 939 -3.14 -45.76 -7.97
C SER A 939 -2.25 -46.25 -6.83
N ARG A 940 -1.70 -47.47 -6.96
CA ARG A 940 -0.76 -48.06 -6.00
C ARG A 940 0.51 -47.22 -5.85
N TRP A 941 1.18 -46.88 -6.96
CA TRP A 941 2.41 -46.07 -6.92
C TRP A 941 2.14 -44.64 -6.42
N SER A 942 0.99 -44.06 -6.78
CA SER A 942 0.57 -42.74 -6.29
C SER A 942 0.38 -42.73 -4.77
N LEU A 943 -0.22 -43.78 -4.20
CA LEU A 943 -0.32 -43.93 -2.75
C LEU A 943 1.05 -44.16 -2.10
N ILE A 944 1.93 -44.96 -2.70
CA ILE A 944 3.31 -45.17 -2.20
C ILE A 944 4.08 -43.84 -2.11
N GLN A 945 3.89 -42.91 -3.07
CA GLN A 945 4.50 -41.57 -3.02
C GLN A 945 4.14 -40.78 -1.75
N THR A 946 3.02 -41.09 -1.09
CA THR A 946 2.62 -40.39 0.15
C THR A 946 3.55 -40.70 1.34
N LEU A 947 4.31 -41.81 1.30
CA LEU A 947 5.29 -42.18 2.34
C LEU A 947 6.38 -41.12 2.57
N ARG A 948 6.60 -40.23 1.59
CA ARG A 948 7.44 -39.02 1.71
C ARG A 948 7.13 -38.20 2.97
N MET A 949 5.89 -38.21 3.46
CA MET A 949 5.50 -37.43 4.64
C MET A 949 6.24 -37.88 5.92
N PHE A 950 6.70 -39.13 6.00
CA PHE A 950 7.52 -39.63 7.11
C PHE A 950 9.00 -39.24 7.02
N GLN A 951 9.41 -38.58 5.93
CA GLN A 951 10.75 -38.04 5.72
C GLN A 951 11.85 -39.12 5.92
N TRP A 952 12.94 -38.76 6.62
CA TRP A 952 14.13 -39.58 6.85
C TRP A 952 13.92 -40.78 7.81
N ARG A 953 12.74 -40.97 8.41
CA ARG A 953 12.53 -41.96 9.49
C ARG A 953 12.24 -43.39 9.02
N ILE A 954 12.11 -43.60 7.71
CA ILE A 954 11.75 -44.89 7.10
C ILE A 954 12.76 -45.39 6.05
N PRO A 955 14.07 -45.43 6.33
CA PRO A 955 15.08 -45.78 5.33
C PRO A 955 14.93 -47.22 4.80
N SER A 956 14.66 -48.23 5.65
CA SER A 956 14.49 -49.62 5.17
C SER A 956 13.35 -49.77 4.15
N ILE A 957 12.26 -49.03 4.32
CA ILE A 957 11.11 -49.08 3.42
C ILE A 957 11.50 -48.51 2.06
N TRP A 958 12.24 -47.41 2.05
CA TRP A 958 12.76 -46.83 0.81
C TRP A 958 13.73 -47.78 0.10
N CYS A 959 14.56 -48.54 0.83
CA CYS A 959 15.40 -49.57 0.24
C CYS A 959 14.59 -50.69 -0.43
N THR A 960 13.55 -51.22 0.24
CA THR A 960 12.66 -52.24 -0.36
C THR A 960 11.91 -51.70 -1.57
N ILE A 961 11.38 -50.48 -1.50
CA ILE A 961 10.72 -49.81 -2.64
C ILE A 961 11.72 -49.65 -3.80
N HIS A 962 12.96 -49.27 -3.49
CA HIS A 962 14.00 -49.04 -4.48
C HIS A 962 14.39 -50.33 -5.21
N GLU A 963 14.61 -51.43 -4.49
CA GLU A 963 14.88 -52.75 -5.07
C GLU A 963 13.75 -53.20 -5.98
N TYR A 964 12.50 -53.06 -5.53
CA TYR A 964 11.32 -53.44 -6.30
C TYR A 964 11.09 -52.55 -7.53
N ALA A 965 11.25 -51.23 -7.39
CA ALA A 965 11.13 -50.28 -8.49
C ALA A 965 12.19 -50.49 -9.58
N ARG A 966 13.38 -50.97 -9.21
CA ARG A 966 14.48 -51.29 -10.15
C ARG A 966 14.11 -52.41 -11.12
N GLU A 967 13.37 -53.42 -10.65
CA GLU A 967 12.93 -54.54 -11.50
C GLU A 967 11.85 -54.13 -12.52
N LEU A 968 11.15 -53.01 -12.28
CA LEU A 968 9.98 -52.58 -13.07
C LEU A 968 10.25 -51.37 -13.98
N LEU A 969 11.52 -51.04 -14.23
CA LEU A 969 11.90 -49.89 -15.06
C LEU A 969 11.52 -50.04 -16.55
N ASP A 970 11.34 -51.26 -17.05
CA ASP A 970 10.97 -51.58 -18.44
C ASP A 970 9.46 -51.84 -18.64
N HIS A 971 8.63 -51.45 -17.67
CA HIS A 971 7.18 -51.69 -17.67
C HIS A 971 6.47 -51.18 -18.94
N SER A 972 5.53 -51.93 -19.51
CA SER A 972 4.94 -51.58 -20.83
C SER A 972 4.19 -50.24 -20.87
N PHE A 973 3.63 -49.79 -19.75
CA PHE A 973 2.79 -48.58 -19.70
C PHE A 973 3.53 -47.32 -19.23
N LYS A 974 3.59 -46.29 -20.07
CA LYS A 974 4.25 -44.99 -19.80
C LYS A 974 3.81 -44.29 -18.49
N PRO A 975 2.50 -44.15 -18.17
CA PRO A 975 2.10 -43.45 -16.94
C PRO A 975 2.61 -44.13 -15.65
N VAL A 976 2.74 -45.46 -15.68
CA VAL A 976 3.30 -46.22 -14.55
C VAL A 976 4.80 -45.94 -14.41
N ARG A 977 5.54 -45.89 -15.52
CA ARG A 977 6.98 -45.54 -15.53
C ARG A 977 7.24 -44.14 -15.00
N GLU A 978 6.40 -43.16 -15.35
CA GLU A 978 6.48 -41.80 -14.79
C GLU A 978 6.27 -41.79 -13.26
N HIS A 979 5.33 -42.58 -12.73
CA HIS A 979 5.10 -42.68 -11.28
C HIS A 979 6.25 -43.41 -10.56
N ILE A 980 6.83 -44.46 -11.17
CA ILE A 980 8.01 -45.15 -10.68
C ILE A 980 9.22 -44.20 -10.65
N ALA A 981 9.46 -43.46 -11.72
CA ALA A 981 10.52 -42.46 -11.79
C ALA A 981 10.38 -41.39 -10.69
N ASN A 982 9.15 -40.92 -10.44
CA ASN A 982 8.86 -40.00 -9.33
C ASN A 982 9.17 -40.61 -7.96
N VAL A 983 8.78 -41.86 -7.72
CA VAL A 983 9.03 -42.56 -6.44
C VAL A 983 10.54 -42.79 -6.23
N LEU A 984 11.25 -43.21 -7.27
CA LEU A 984 12.71 -43.39 -7.23
C LEU A 984 13.41 -42.07 -6.92
N SER A 985 13.03 -40.99 -7.60
CA SER A 985 13.60 -39.66 -7.32
C SER A 985 13.33 -39.21 -5.87
N MET A 986 12.12 -39.46 -5.35
CA MET A 986 11.78 -39.20 -3.94
C MET A 986 12.59 -40.04 -2.94
N SER A 987 12.95 -41.28 -3.29
CA SER A 987 13.77 -42.14 -2.41
C SER A 987 15.18 -41.57 -2.17
N PHE A 988 15.66 -40.73 -3.10
CA PHE A 988 16.95 -40.06 -3.02
C PHE A 988 16.91 -38.69 -2.35
N SER A 989 15.73 -38.12 -2.06
CA SER A 989 15.61 -36.77 -1.49
C SER A 989 16.32 -36.58 -0.14
N PHE A 990 16.66 -37.66 0.57
CA PHE A 990 17.42 -37.62 1.82
C PHE A 990 18.88 -38.05 1.67
N ASN A 991 19.32 -38.51 0.49
CA ASN A 991 20.73 -38.81 0.17
C ASN A 991 21.51 -37.53 -0.22
N ILE A 992 21.23 -36.41 0.44
CA ILE A 992 21.88 -35.12 0.13
C ILE A 992 23.21 -35.04 0.88
N ARG A 993 24.29 -34.69 0.17
CA ARG A 993 25.59 -34.36 0.77
C ARG A 993 25.53 -32.98 1.43
N LEU A 994 24.96 -32.91 2.62
CA LEU A 994 24.93 -31.70 3.44
C LEU A 994 26.31 -31.40 4.02
N PHE A 995 26.61 -30.11 4.23
CA PHE A 995 27.78 -29.67 4.98
C PHE A 995 27.87 -30.37 6.35
N ASN A 996 29.01 -31.01 6.62
CA ASN A 996 29.25 -31.87 7.80
C ASN A 996 28.29 -33.05 8.00
N GLY A 997 27.53 -33.45 6.98
CA GLY A 997 26.56 -34.53 7.05
C GLY A 997 27.19 -35.94 7.05
N LYS A 998 26.59 -36.86 7.81
CA LYS A 998 26.91 -38.29 7.76
C LYS A 998 26.15 -38.98 6.63
N SER A 999 26.70 -40.09 6.14
CA SER A 999 26.02 -40.91 5.12
C SER A 999 24.70 -41.44 5.65
N THR A 1000 23.64 -41.28 4.86
CA THR A 1000 22.32 -41.82 5.18
C THR A 1000 22.24 -43.32 4.89
N ARG A 1001 21.34 -44.01 5.58
CA ARG A 1001 20.91 -45.40 5.33
C ARG A 1001 19.88 -45.50 4.20
N HIS A 1002 19.48 -44.37 3.62
CA HIS A 1002 18.65 -44.31 2.42
C HIS A 1002 19.43 -44.82 1.19
N PRO A 1003 18.72 -45.23 0.11
CA PRO A 1003 19.36 -45.66 -1.13
C PRO A 1003 20.37 -44.64 -1.66
N SER A 1004 21.56 -45.11 -2.05
CA SER A 1004 22.61 -44.26 -2.62
C SER A 1004 22.32 -43.94 -4.09
N ILE A 1005 22.36 -42.65 -4.45
CA ILE A 1005 22.20 -42.21 -5.86
C ILE A 1005 23.28 -42.84 -6.73
N ASN A 1006 24.54 -42.81 -6.31
CA ASN A 1006 25.67 -43.29 -7.11
C ASN A 1006 25.54 -44.78 -7.44
N GLN A 1007 25.28 -45.61 -6.42
CA GLN A 1007 25.11 -47.06 -6.62
C GLN A 1007 23.91 -47.37 -7.53
N CYS A 1008 22.85 -46.58 -7.45
CA CYS A 1008 21.70 -46.73 -8.35
C CYS A 1008 22.06 -46.32 -9.79
N MET A 1009 22.72 -45.18 -9.95
CA MET A 1009 23.10 -44.66 -11.26
C MET A 1009 24.04 -45.63 -11.98
N ASP A 1010 24.99 -46.26 -11.28
CA ASP A 1010 25.88 -47.26 -11.88
C ASP A 1010 25.08 -48.41 -12.52
N VAL A 1011 24.09 -48.95 -11.81
CA VAL A 1011 23.23 -50.04 -12.29
C VAL A 1011 22.27 -49.60 -13.39
N ILE A 1012 21.65 -48.41 -13.28
CA ILE A 1012 20.78 -47.86 -14.32
C ILE A 1012 21.58 -47.58 -15.59
N CYS A 1013 22.77 -46.98 -15.45
CA CYS A 1013 23.67 -46.72 -16.57
C CYS A 1013 24.08 -48.02 -17.26
N GLU A 1014 24.46 -49.07 -16.53
CA GLU A 1014 24.82 -50.36 -17.14
C GLU A 1014 23.66 -50.93 -17.98
N ARG A 1015 22.44 -50.94 -17.44
CA ARG A 1015 21.24 -51.41 -18.18
C ARG A 1015 20.88 -50.49 -19.35
N LEU A 1016 21.06 -49.18 -19.22
CA LEU A 1016 20.85 -48.23 -20.32
C LEU A 1016 21.87 -48.43 -21.45
N HIS A 1017 23.14 -48.69 -21.14
CA HIS A 1017 24.15 -49.00 -22.16
C HIS A 1017 23.77 -50.28 -22.93
N GLN A 1018 23.37 -51.34 -22.21
CA GLN A 1018 22.88 -52.57 -22.85
C GLN A 1018 21.64 -52.32 -23.73
N ALA A 1019 20.69 -51.50 -23.25
CA ALA A 1019 19.49 -51.15 -24.01
C ALA A 1019 19.80 -50.29 -25.24
N ILE A 1020 20.70 -49.32 -25.14
CA ILE A 1020 21.14 -48.49 -26.28
C ILE A 1020 21.83 -49.36 -27.33
N GLU A 1021 22.72 -50.27 -26.90
CA GLU A 1021 23.41 -51.18 -27.81
C GLU A 1021 22.45 -52.14 -28.53
N ILE A 1022 21.43 -52.65 -27.83
CA ILE A 1022 20.36 -53.46 -28.45
C ILE A 1022 19.55 -52.63 -29.45
N TYR A 1023 19.17 -51.40 -29.07
CA TYR A 1023 18.38 -50.49 -29.89
C TYR A 1023 19.13 -50.03 -31.15
N GLU A 1024 20.44 -49.76 -31.05
CA GLU A 1024 21.28 -49.39 -32.20
C GLU A 1024 21.55 -50.57 -33.15
N LYS A 1025 21.56 -51.81 -32.63
CA LYS A 1025 21.79 -53.03 -33.43
C LYS A 1025 20.53 -53.59 -34.09
N THR A 1026 19.32 -53.17 -33.68
CA THR A 1026 18.07 -53.61 -34.32
C THR A 1026 17.69 -52.69 -35.49
N PRO A 1027 17.59 -53.19 -36.73
CA PRO A 1027 17.21 -52.35 -37.87
C PRO A 1027 15.72 -51.98 -37.81
N LEU A 1028 15.42 -50.69 -37.61
CA LEU A 1028 14.08 -50.13 -37.79
C LEU A 1028 13.72 -50.13 -39.29
N VAL A 1029 13.02 -51.16 -39.76
CA VAL A 1029 12.33 -51.11 -41.07
C VAL A 1029 10.98 -50.43 -40.87
N SER A 1030 10.92 -49.11 -41.04
CA SER A 1030 9.65 -48.41 -41.23
C SER A 1030 9.28 -48.44 -42.71
N VAL A 1031 8.33 -49.29 -43.10
CA VAL A 1031 7.69 -49.22 -44.42
C VAL A 1031 6.18 -49.17 -44.22
N TYR A 1032 5.60 -48.00 -44.49
CA TYR A 1032 4.17 -47.74 -44.70
C TYR A 1032 3.18 -48.43 -43.73
N GLY A 1033 3.01 -47.84 -42.55
CA GLY A 1033 1.69 -47.77 -41.90
C GLY A 1033 1.06 -49.07 -41.38
N GLN A 1034 1.77 -50.19 -41.37
CA GLN A 1034 1.38 -51.39 -40.61
C GLN A 1034 2.39 -51.66 -39.49
N PHE A 1035 1.89 -51.72 -38.25
CA PHE A 1035 2.68 -52.06 -37.07
C PHE A 1035 3.17 -53.51 -37.21
N VAL A 1036 4.44 -53.69 -37.59
CA VAL A 1036 5.14 -54.97 -37.41
C VAL A 1036 5.64 -55.01 -35.98
N GLU A 1037 5.45 -56.15 -35.32
CA GLU A 1037 5.91 -56.42 -33.95
C GLU A 1037 7.34 -55.93 -33.76
N ILE A 1038 7.50 -54.88 -32.95
CA ILE A 1038 8.79 -54.48 -32.42
C ILE A 1038 9.33 -55.73 -31.72
N ASP A 1039 10.56 -56.14 -32.04
CA ASP A 1039 11.26 -57.17 -31.28
C ASP A 1039 11.03 -56.91 -29.77
N PRO A 1040 10.45 -57.85 -29.02
CA PRO A 1040 10.14 -57.66 -27.61
C PRO A 1040 11.34 -57.11 -26.82
N GLU A 1041 12.56 -57.45 -27.22
CA GLU A 1041 13.79 -56.95 -26.60
C GLU A 1041 14.05 -55.47 -26.95
N ALA A 1042 13.87 -55.05 -28.19
CA ALA A 1042 14.01 -53.65 -28.61
C ALA A 1042 12.92 -52.74 -28.01
N SER A 1043 11.69 -53.25 -27.85
CA SER A 1043 10.60 -52.52 -27.19
C SER A 1043 10.88 -52.29 -25.70
N LYS A 1044 11.39 -53.32 -25.00
CA LYS A 1044 11.83 -53.21 -23.61
C LYS A 1044 13.00 -52.25 -23.46
N ALA A 1045 13.96 -52.29 -24.38
CA ALA A 1045 15.09 -51.36 -24.42
C ALA A 1045 14.62 -49.89 -24.56
N LEU A 1046 13.68 -49.61 -25.47
CA LEU A 1046 13.11 -48.28 -25.63
C LEU A 1046 12.35 -47.81 -24.39
N ASN A 1047 11.52 -48.67 -23.78
CA ASN A 1047 10.81 -48.36 -22.54
C ASN A 1047 11.77 -48.01 -21.39
N LEU A 1048 12.90 -48.71 -21.30
CA LEU A 1048 13.93 -48.43 -20.30
C LEU A 1048 14.60 -47.07 -20.56
N ILE A 1049 14.92 -46.74 -21.81
CA ILE A 1049 15.51 -45.44 -22.20
C ILE A 1049 14.56 -44.29 -21.86
N GLU A 1050 13.27 -44.42 -22.19
CA GLU A 1050 12.27 -43.40 -21.85
C GLU A 1050 12.13 -43.21 -20.33
N THR A 1051 12.20 -44.29 -19.56
CA THR A 1051 12.13 -44.23 -18.09
C THR A 1051 13.37 -43.61 -17.49
N GLY A 1052 14.55 -43.92 -18.05
CA GLY A 1052 15.80 -43.26 -17.69
C GLY A 1052 15.73 -41.75 -17.95
N ARG A 1053 15.18 -41.34 -19.10
CA ARG A 1053 14.94 -39.92 -19.41
C ARG A 1053 13.98 -39.29 -18.40
N ASP A 1054 12.83 -39.90 -18.15
CA ASP A 1054 11.82 -39.34 -17.26
C ASP A 1054 12.33 -39.30 -15.81
N PHE A 1055 13.13 -40.29 -15.39
CA PHE A 1055 13.85 -40.29 -14.11
C PHE A 1055 14.84 -39.13 -14.02
N ILE A 1056 15.69 -38.90 -15.03
CA ILE A 1056 16.63 -37.76 -15.06
C ILE A 1056 15.87 -36.43 -15.01
N LEU A 1057 14.81 -36.28 -15.80
CA LEU A 1057 13.97 -35.07 -15.80
C LEU A 1057 13.29 -34.80 -14.46
N VAL A 1058 13.01 -35.84 -13.66
CA VAL A 1058 12.46 -35.69 -12.30
C VAL A 1058 13.58 -35.52 -11.27
N ALA A 1059 14.72 -36.18 -11.43
CA ALA A 1059 15.88 -36.03 -10.56
C ALA A 1059 16.52 -34.65 -10.68
N GLU A 1060 16.52 -34.01 -11.86
CA GLU A 1060 16.93 -32.60 -12.01
C GLU A 1060 15.98 -31.62 -11.29
N LYS A 1061 14.72 -32.02 -11.03
CA LYS A 1061 13.73 -31.20 -10.31
C LYS A 1061 13.86 -31.30 -8.79
N ILE A 1062 14.48 -32.36 -8.26
CA ILE A 1062 14.66 -32.62 -6.82
C ILE A 1062 16.06 -32.18 -6.41
#